data_AF-A0A1I8HIR3-F1
#
_entry.id   AF-A0A1I8HIR3-F1
#
_cell.length_a   1.000
_cell.length_b   1.000
_cell.length_c   1.000
_cell.angle_alpha   90.00
_cell.angle_beta   90.00
_cell.angle_gamma   90.00
#
_symmetry.space_group_name_H-M   'P 1'
#
loop_
_entity.id
_entity.type
_entity.pdbx_description
1 polymer ?
#
loop_
_entity_poly.entity_id
_entity_poly.type
_entity_poly.pdbx_seq_one_letter_code
_entity_poly.pdbx_strand_id
1 'polypeptide(L)'
;ANPSAASRDSRVALSDRLISMVMRVLLGTIRPLTGICFEIVYRLFVKRRRVPPLESPLLGMSAVALADAIRRREVTSEAVVRASIDRMRLVHPIINAVVRAALQDARRVDAMLDSDPDNPEWSREAKPFLGVPATVKEAFGLVGGTQSVGLWLRTSVRSERDAVCVERMKSAGCIPLCLTNVSELCMWWESHNRVNGITGNPYDSRRIAGGSSGGEGANVGAGCAPVGLGSDIGGSIRMPAFFNGVFGHKATAYMIPNAGQYPDAIAEGRYFMLSGPIVSHAEDLLPMVRLMAGPENSARLLIRPSDPRPDVKRLKIYYMEDSGDSIWCSPVEPRIRECIRQAAEHLRADLGLPVQKVQLRKLRLSPHLWSSKMKLSGEERFAVQMGGGVKLNCYLELIKWCLLRSHHTLPAIGLGLFEQFGSENLDRRLAAICDQLKAEMEELLGDDGVLLYPAHPTSAPYHHQPLTLLFNFAYTGIFNVLGLPATSIPMGLDHKGMPIGLQAVANMHNDRYTLLLAELLENKFGGWAPDSLFYVPDFVTKDEEASLLGRVYAAPKPRWTCLSNRRLQNWGGLPHPKGMVSEPLPDWLERLIDRVAGLGLFSGRPNHVLVNEYLSRQGIMPHHDGSLYEPTVATVSLGSHTLLDFYSPVPADSGSEAGSASLASRYIGSAVLQPRSLVLVTGLMYTRYMHGIAERCSDRLVVGRRRRRVAVVLDGCSVAADADLTLDRGTRVSLTIRRVPKVALGLSKLLMKR
;
A
#
# COMPACT_ATOMS: atom_id res chain seq x y z
N ALA A 1 11.42 -53.79 -28.11
CA ALA A 1 10.97 -52.42 -27.75
C ALA A 1 9.78 -52.06 -28.64
N ASN A 2 8.63 -51.71 -28.06
CA ASN A 2 7.36 -51.56 -28.79
C ASN A 2 7.28 -50.17 -29.45
N PRO A 3 7.31 -50.04 -30.80
CA PRO A 3 7.31 -48.73 -31.50
C PRO A 3 6.01 -47.92 -31.33
N SER A 4 4.97 -48.51 -30.74
CA SER A 4 3.70 -47.84 -30.42
C SER A 4 3.76 -46.91 -29.20
N ALA A 5 4.73 -47.11 -28.29
CA ALA A 5 4.89 -46.26 -27.09
C ALA A 5 5.58 -44.92 -27.43
N ALA A 6 6.66 -44.96 -28.22
CA ALA A 6 7.39 -43.77 -28.66
C ALA A 6 6.56 -42.85 -29.58
N SER A 7 5.67 -43.43 -30.40
CA SER A 7 4.75 -42.67 -31.26
C SER A 7 3.54 -42.07 -30.50
N ARG A 8 3.15 -42.65 -29.35
CA ARG A 8 2.17 -42.05 -28.44
C ARG A 8 2.76 -40.88 -27.64
N ASP A 9 3.95 -41.04 -27.07
CA ASP A 9 4.60 -39.98 -26.28
C ASP A 9 4.94 -38.74 -27.12
N SER A 10 5.34 -38.94 -28.39
CA SER A 10 5.58 -37.84 -29.34
C SER A 10 4.30 -37.11 -29.76
N ARG A 11 3.18 -37.82 -29.93
CA ARG A 11 1.87 -37.20 -30.23
C ARG A 11 1.30 -36.44 -29.03
N VAL A 12 1.45 -36.97 -27.81
CA VAL A 12 1.06 -36.30 -26.57
C VAL A 12 1.90 -35.02 -26.38
N ALA A 13 3.22 -35.11 -26.55
CA ALA A 13 4.10 -33.94 -26.48
C ALA A 13 3.80 -32.87 -27.55
N LEU A 14 3.40 -33.27 -28.77
CA LEU A 14 2.96 -32.33 -29.80
C LEU A 14 1.62 -31.67 -29.44
N SER A 15 0.67 -32.45 -28.90
CA SER A 15 -0.63 -31.94 -28.48
C SER A 15 -0.52 -30.97 -27.29
N ASP A 16 0.36 -31.26 -26.32
CA ASP A 16 0.62 -30.38 -25.18
C ASP A 16 1.30 -29.07 -25.61
N ARG A 17 2.22 -29.13 -26.59
CA ARG A 17 2.84 -27.94 -27.18
C ARG A 17 1.81 -27.10 -27.93
N LEU A 18 0.92 -27.74 -28.70
CA LEU A 18 -0.14 -27.05 -29.43
C LEU A 18 -1.14 -26.39 -28.48
N ILE A 19 -1.60 -27.11 -27.44
CA ILE A 19 -2.48 -26.56 -26.41
C ILE A 19 -1.81 -25.38 -25.69
N SER A 20 -0.52 -25.51 -25.32
CA SER A 20 0.22 -24.40 -24.70
C SER A 20 0.33 -23.19 -25.62
N MET A 21 0.57 -23.39 -26.92
CA MET A 21 0.63 -22.31 -27.91
C MET A 21 -0.74 -21.64 -28.08
N VAL A 22 -1.81 -22.42 -28.23
CA VAL A 22 -3.18 -21.91 -28.34
C VAL A 22 -3.56 -21.12 -27.09
N MET A 23 -3.27 -21.65 -25.89
CA MET A 23 -3.54 -20.96 -24.63
C MET A 23 -2.70 -19.69 -24.47
N ARG A 24 -1.45 -19.66 -24.95
CA ARG A 24 -0.64 -18.43 -24.98
C ARG A 24 -1.27 -17.36 -25.85
N VAL A 25 -1.70 -17.71 -27.05
CA VAL A 25 -2.36 -16.75 -27.96
C VAL A 25 -3.67 -16.30 -27.34
N LEU A 26 -4.50 -17.24 -26.87
CA LEU A 26 -5.80 -16.95 -26.27
C LEU A 26 -5.67 -16.02 -25.05
N LEU A 27 -4.83 -16.37 -24.07
CA LEU A 27 -4.63 -15.56 -22.87
C LEU A 27 -3.89 -14.24 -23.18
N GLY A 28 -2.95 -14.28 -24.12
CA GLY A 28 -2.21 -13.12 -24.60
C GLY A 28 -3.08 -12.10 -25.34
N THR A 29 -4.21 -12.53 -25.92
CA THR A 29 -5.18 -11.66 -26.60
C THR A 29 -6.35 -11.27 -25.70
N ILE A 30 -6.95 -12.21 -24.96
CA ILE A 30 -8.14 -11.95 -24.12
C ILE A 30 -7.82 -10.98 -22.97
N ARG A 31 -6.68 -11.13 -22.30
CA ARG A 31 -6.32 -10.28 -21.16
C ARG A 31 -6.19 -8.80 -21.52
N PRO A 32 -5.41 -8.39 -22.55
CA PRO A 32 -5.33 -6.98 -22.91
C PRO A 32 -6.67 -6.46 -23.44
N LEU A 33 -7.41 -7.23 -24.25
CA LEU A 33 -8.72 -6.80 -24.74
C LEU A 33 -9.71 -6.55 -23.59
N THR A 34 -9.83 -7.50 -22.66
CA THR A 34 -10.68 -7.33 -21.48
C THR A 34 -10.19 -6.16 -20.64
N GLY A 35 -8.88 -6.00 -20.45
CA GLY A 35 -8.29 -4.84 -19.77
C GLY A 35 -8.70 -3.50 -20.38
N ILE A 36 -8.68 -3.39 -21.72
CA ILE A 36 -9.14 -2.20 -22.44
C ILE A 36 -10.64 -1.98 -22.23
N CYS A 37 -11.46 -3.04 -22.32
CA CYS A 37 -12.90 -2.94 -22.06
C CYS A 37 -13.19 -2.45 -20.64
N PHE A 38 -12.52 -3.01 -19.62
CA PHE A 38 -12.65 -2.57 -18.23
C PHE A 38 -12.23 -1.10 -18.07
N GLU A 39 -11.11 -0.69 -18.66
CA GLU A 39 -10.65 0.70 -18.62
C GLU A 39 -11.69 1.66 -19.24
N ILE A 40 -12.25 1.32 -20.41
CA ILE A 40 -13.30 2.12 -21.08
C ILE A 40 -14.55 2.19 -20.21
N VAL A 41 -15.06 1.04 -19.75
CA VAL A 41 -16.31 0.98 -18.97
C VAL A 41 -16.17 1.76 -17.66
N TYR A 42 -15.09 1.53 -16.90
CA TYR A 42 -14.89 2.21 -15.61
C TYR A 42 -14.50 3.69 -15.75
N ARG A 43 -13.94 4.12 -16.88
CA ARG A 43 -13.72 5.56 -17.14
C ARG A 43 -15.02 6.28 -17.50
N LEU A 44 -15.88 5.65 -18.30
CA LEU A 44 -17.08 6.30 -18.81
C LEU A 44 -18.27 6.23 -17.83
N PHE A 45 -18.42 5.12 -17.11
CA PHE A 45 -19.65 4.85 -16.35
C PHE A 45 -19.48 4.84 -14.83
N VAL A 46 -18.25 4.80 -14.31
CA VAL A 46 -18.01 4.75 -12.86
C VAL A 46 -17.17 5.94 -12.41
N LYS A 47 -17.70 6.74 -11.48
CA LYS A 47 -16.97 7.89 -10.95
C LYS A 47 -15.80 7.43 -10.08
N ARG A 48 -14.58 7.87 -10.42
CA ARG A 48 -13.41 7.73 -9.55
C ARG A 48 -13.64 8.52 -8.25
N ARG A 49 -13.51 7.86 -7.11
CA ARG A 49 -13.40 8.52 -5.80
C ARG A 49 -12.11 8.04 -5.14
N ARG A 50 -11.53 8.90 -4.32
CA ARG A 50 -10.35 8.62 -3.49
C ARG A 50 -10.68 9.07 -2.09
N VAL A 51 -10.16 8.39 -1.08
CA VAL A 51 -10.32 8.87 0.30
C VAL A 51 -9.68 10.24 0.45
N PRO A 52 -10.28 11.17 1.21
CA PRO A 52 -9.65 12.46 1.48
C PRO A 52 -8.30 12.26 2.20
N PRO A 53 -7.36 13.21 2.13
CA PRO A 53 -6.13 13.14 2.90
C PRO A 53 -6.38 13.02 4.41
N LEU A 54 -5.35 12.67 5.18
CA LEU A 54 -5.44 12.66 6.63
C LEU A 54 -5.66 14.09 7.16
N GLU A 55 -6.49 14.24 8.19
CA GLU A 55 -6.75 15.54 8.85
C GLU A 55 -6.10 15.64 10.24
N SER A 56 -5.74 14.49 10.82
CA SER A 56 -5.08 14.40 12.12
C SER A 56 -3.72 13.71 11.98
N PRO A 57 -2.63 14.28 12.54
CA PRO A 57 -1.33 13.62 12.59
C PRO A 57 -1.35 12.28 13.33
N LEU A 58 -2.29 12.09 14.27
CA LEU A 58 -2.43 10.84 15.03
C LEU A 58 -2.69 9.64 14.12
N LEU A 59 -3.42 9.86 13.03
CA LEU A 59 -3.72 8.83 12.03
C LEU A 59 -2.50 8.43 11.20
N GLY A 60 -1.46 9.27 11.21
CA GLY A 60 -0.20 9.06 10.50
C GLY A 60 0.88 8.38 11.33
N MET A 61 0.64 8.09 12.61
CA MET A 61 1.63 7.50 13.50
C MET A 61 1.57 5.97 13.47
N SER A 62 2.71 5.32 13.71
CA SER A 62 2.77 3.88 13.95
C SER A 62 2.06 3.49 15.24
N ALA A 63 1.63 2.23 15.33
CA ALA A 63 0.98 1.71 16.53
C ALA A 63 1.90 1.78 17.76
N VAL A 64 3.19 1.43 17.58
CA VAL A 64 4.19 1.55 18.65
C VAL A 64 4.38 3.00 19.10
N ALA A 65 4.44 3.95 18.17
CA ALA A 65 4.56 5.37 18.52
C ALA A 65 3.31 5.91 19.23
N LEU A 66 2.11 5.49 18.82
CA LEU A 66 0.86 5.85 19.48
C LEU A 66 0.82 5.32 20.91
N ALA A 67 1.18 4.05 21.13
CA ALA A 67 1.22 3.46 22.46
C ALA A 67 2.19 4.20 23.39
N ASP A 68 3.36 4.58 22.88
CA ASP A 68 4.34 5.36 23.66
C ASP A 68 3.83 6.76 23.99
N ALA A 69 3.17 7.44 23.05
CA ALA A 69 2.59 8.77 23.27
C ALA A 69 1.42 8.74 24.28
N ILE A 70 0.56 7.71 24.21
CA ILE A 70 -0.52 7.48 25.19
C ILE A 70 0.07 7.25 26.58
N ARG A 71 1.09 6.38 26.69
CA ARG A 71 1.73 6.05 27.96
C ARG A 71 2.39 7.28 28.60
N ARG A 72 2.95 8.19 27.80
CA ARG A 72 3.58 9.44 28.27
C ARG A 72 2.59 10.60 28.47
N ARG A 73 1.30 10.38 28.20
CA ARG A 73 0.25 11.41 28.26
C ARG A 73 0.46 12.59 27.31
N GLU A 74 1.21 12.36 26.24
CA GLU A 74 1.33 13.33 25.14
C GLU A 74 0.01 13.41 24.37
N VAL A 75 -0.75 12.30 24.33
CA VAL A 75 -2.10 12.18 23.77
C VAL A 75 -2.92 11.21 24.64
N THR A 76 -4.26 11.27 24.56
CA THR A 76 -5.13 10.29 25.22
C THR A 76 -5.55 9.17 24.26
N SER A 77 -5.83 7.98 24.79
CA SER A 77 -6.40 6.87 24.00
C SER A 77 -7.75 7.26 23.41
N GLU A 78 -8.59 7.99 24.16
CA GLU A 78 -9.85 8.51 23.64
C GLU A 78 -9.64 9.42 22.42
N ALA A 79 -8.65 10.31 22.42
CA ALA A 79 -8.37 11.18 21.29
C ALA A 79 -7.94 10.39 20.04
N VAL A 80 -7.07 9.39 20.23
CA VAL A 80 -6.60 8.52 19.14
C VAL A 80 -7.75 7.69 18.57
N VAL A 81 -8.51 7.00 19.42
CA VAL A 81 -9.65 6.17 18.99
C VAL A 81 -10.75 7.01 18.35
N ARG A 82 -11.02 8.23 18.86
CA ARG A 82 -11.96 9.17 18.24
C ARG A 82 -11.52 9.57 16.85
N ALA A 83 -10.25 9.96 16.67
CA ALA A 83 -9.71 10.30 15.36
C ALA A 83 -9.87 9.14 14.37
N SER A 84 -9.61 7.90 14.81
CA SER A 84 -9.81 6.70 14.00
C SER A 84 -11.28 6.46 13.62
N ILE A 85 -12.20 6.57 14.57
CA ILE A 85 -13.65 6.41 14.32
C ILE A 85 -14.15 7.48 13.34
N ASP A 86 -13.75 8.73 13.53
CA ASP A 86 -14.15 9.84 12.67
C ASP A 86 -13.57 9.66 11.26
N ARG A 87 -12.33 9.17 11.15
CA ARG A 87 -11.73 8.79 9.87
C ARG A 87 -12.51 7.66 9.18
N MET A 88 -12.85 6.59 9.89
CA MET A 88 -13.63 5.48 9.33
C MET A 88 -14.99 5.96 8.82
N ARG A 89 -15.69 6.79 9.58
CA ARG A 89 -16.98 7.37 9.17
C ARG A 89 -16.85 8.22 7.90
N LEU A 90 -15.78 9.01 7.80
CA LEU A 90 -15.52 9.85 6.64
C LEU A 90 -15.27 9.02 5.37
N VAL A 91 -14.53 7.91 5.48
CA VAL A 91 -14.16 7.10 4.31
C VAL A 91 -15.14 5.96 3.99
N HIS A 92 -16.01 5.57 4.94
CA HIS A 92 -16.97 4.48 4.76
C HIS A 92 -17.80 4.58 3.47
N PRO A 93 -18.35 5.75 3.07
CA PRO A 93 -19.11 5.88 1.82
C PRO A 93 -18.28 5.71 0.53
N ILE A 94 -16.94 5.66 0.63
CA ILE A 94 -16.02 5.52 -0.50
C ILE A 94 -15.50 4.08 -0.61
N ILE A 95 -15.11 3.49 0.52
CA ILE A 95 -14.42 2.19 0.53
C ILE A 95 -15.20 1.07 1.24
N ASN A 96 -16.36 1.36 1.82
CA ASN A 96 -17.13 0.43 2.65
C ASN A 96 -16.34 -0.06 3.89
N ALA A 97 -15.79 0.88 4.66
CA ALA A 97 -15.05 0.62 5.90
C ALA A 97 -16.01 0.47 7.10
N VAL A 98 -16.20 -0.74 7.62
CA VAL A 98 -17.13 -1.01 8.74
C VAL A 98 -16.69 -0.25 10.02
N VAL A 99 -17.65 0.18 10.87
CA VAL A 99 -17.41 0.98 12.09
C VAL A 99 -18.08 0.34 13.31
N ARG A 100 -17.40 0.28 14.47
CA ARG A 100 -17.99 0.02 15.80
C ARG A 100 -17.73 1.21 16.74
N ALA A 101 -18.63 1.44 17.68
CA ALA A 101 -18.38 2.37 18.79
C ALA A 101 -17.49 1.72 19.85
N ALA A 102 -16.28 2.25 20.09
CA ALA A 102 -15.31 1.71 21.05
C ALA A 102 -14.72 2.79 22.00
N LEU A 103 -15.34 3.97 22.09
CA LEU A 103 -14.85 5.08 22.91
C LEU A 103 -14.81 4.77 24.41
N GLN A 104 -15.67 3.87 24.89
CA GLN A 104 -15.70 3.50 26.31
C GLN A 104 -14.45 2.72 26.72
N ASP A 105 -13.93 1.84 25.86
CA ASP A 105 -12.71 1.09 26.14
C ASP A 105 -11.49 2.02 26.18
N ALA A 106 -11.44 3.01 25.29
CA ALA A 106 -10.40 4.02 25.27
C ALA A 106 -10.38 4.87 26.55
N ARG A 107 -11.56 5.31 27.01
CA ARG A 107 -11.71 6.05 28.28
C ARG A 107 -11.25 5.26 29.50
N ARG A 108 -11.47 3.93 29.51
CA ARG A 108 -11.00 3.08 30.60
C ARG A 108 -9.48 3.06 30.66
N VAL A 109 -8.80 2.96 29.52
CA VAL A 109 -7.33 3.04 29.45
C VAL A 109 -6.84 4.38 30.01
N ASP A 110 -7.45 5.48 29.60
CA ASP A 110 -7.08 6.82 30.07
C ASP A 110 -7.26 6.96 31.60
N ALA A 111 -8.42 6.56 32.13
CA ALA A 111 -8.72 6.62 33.56
C ALA A 111 -7.83 5.70 34.41
N MET A 112 -7.48 4.52 33.90
CA MET A 112 -6.58 3.59 34.59
C MET A 112 -5.18 4.19 34.75
N LEU A 113 -4.64 4.73 33.66
CA LEU A 113 -3.36 5.41 33.70
C LEU A 113 -3.40 6.68 34.59
N ASP A 114 -4.57 7.34 34.75
CA ASP A 114 -4.71 8.52 35.61
C ASP A 114 -4.67 8.13 37.10
N SER A 115 -5.22 6.95 37.41
CA SER A 115 -5.28 6.41 38.77
C SER A 115 -3.94 5.85 39.27
N ASP A 116 -3.15 5.23 38.39
CA ASP A 116 -1.89 4.57 38.75
C ASP A 116 -0.91 4.56 37.54
N PRO A 117 -0.19 5.67 37.32
CA PRO A 117 0.67 5.82 36.13
C PRO A 117 1.90 4.90 36.16
N ASP A 118 2.36 4.51 37.34
CA ASP A 118 3.57 3.71 37.55
C ASP A 118 3.27 2.20 37.62
N ASN A 119 2.03 1.79 37.37
CA ASN A 119 1.65 0.38 37.38
C ASN A 119 2.47 -0.40 36.35
N PRO A 120 3.19 -1.47 36.76
CA PRO A 120 3.94 -2.31 35.83
C PRO A 120 3.08 -2.94 34.72
N GLU A 121 1.76 -3.08 34.92
CA GLU A 121 0.84 -3.55 33.89
C GLU A 121 0.82 -2.62 32.66
N TRP A 122 1.07 -1.32 32.83
CA TRP A 122 1.08 -0.36 31.72
C TRP A 122 2.43 -0.24 31.00
N SER A 123 3.43 -1.00 31.44
CA SER A 123 4.77 -1.03 30.84
C SER A 123 4.74 -1.40 29.35
N ARG A 124 5.84 -1.08 28.65
CA ARG A 124 6.00 -1.42 27.23
C ARG A 124 6.04 -2.93 27.00
N GLU A 125 6.53 -3.67 28.00
CA GLU A 125 6.65 -5.11 28.01
C GLU A 125 5.28 -5.78 28.17
N ALA A 126 4.45 -5.30 29.09
CA ALA A 126 3.13 -5.86 29.36
C ALA A 126 2.07 -5.43 28.33
N LYS A 127 2.04 -4.15 27.94
CA LYS A 127 1.06 -3.57 27.01
C LYS A 127 1.77 -2.80 25.89
N PRO A 128 2.42 -3.49 24.93
CA PRO A 128 3.18 -2.82 23.86
C PRO A 128 2.30 -1.96 22.94
N PHE A 129 0.99 -2.18 22.93
CA PHE A 129 0.02 -1.45 22.10
C PHE A 129 -1.07 -0.78 22.94
N LEU A 130 -0.73 -0.31 24.14
CA LEU A 130 -1.65 0.30 25.09
C LEU A 130 -2.53 1.40 24.46
N GLY A 131 -3.84 1.18 24.45
CA GLY A 131 -4.83 2.16 23.99
C GLY A 131 -4.85 2.38 22.48
N VAL A 132 -4.18 1.53 21.69
CA VAL A 132 -4.04 1.71 20.25
C VAL A 132 -5.24 1.10 19.51
N PRO A 133 -5.88 1.82 18.57
CA PRO A 133 -6.93 1.25 17.73
C PRO A 133 -6.41 0.15 16.79
N ALA A 134 -7.18 -0.91 16.62
CA ALA A 134 -6.87 -1.98 15.67
C ALA A 134 -8.14 -2.49 14.97
N THR A 135 -7.98 -3.15 13.81
CA THR A 135 -9.09 -3.80 13.08
C THR A 135 -8.92 -5.32 13.02
N VAL A 136 -10.03 -6.04 12.87
CA VAL A 136 -10.05 -7.51 12.89
C VAL A 136 -10.83 -8.03 11.68
N LYS A 137 -10.21 -8.92 10.89
CA LYS A 137 -10.90 -9.55 9.77
C LYS A 137 -12.08 -10.35 10.30
N GLU A 138 -13.27 -10.22 9.69
CA GLU A 138 -14.52 -10.88 10.16
C GLU A 138 -14.41 -12.41 10.29
N ALA A 139 -13.42 -13.03 9.65
CA ALA A 139 -13.12 -14.44 9.80
C ALA A 139 -12.73 -14.84 11.24
N PHE A 140 -12.14 -13.92 12.01
CA PHE A 140 -11.72 -14.17 13.38
C PHE A 140 -12.84 -13.86 14.36
N GLY A 141 -13.06 -14.77 15.30
CA GLY A 141 -14.01 -14.55 16.38
C GLY A 141 -13.66 -13.29 17.19
N LEU A 142 -14.65 -12.42 17.35
CA LEU A 142 -14.60 -11.28 18.26
C LEU A 142 -15.90 -11.32 19.07
N VAL A 143 -15.81 -11.45 20.39
CA VAL A 143 -16.98 -11.63 21.27
C VAL A 143 -18.08 -10.62 20.94
N GLY A 144 -19.29 -11.14 20.67
CA GLY A 144 -20.48 -10.38 20.31
C GLY A 144 -20.51 -9.83 18.87
N GLY A 145 -19.40 -9.90 18.14
CA GLY A 145 -19.27 -9.50 16.75
C GLY A 145 -19.82 -10.54 15.76
N THR A 146 -20.00 -10.14 14.51
CA THR A 146 -20.44 -11.03 13.43
C THR A 146 -19.30 -11.96 12.99
N GLN A 147 -19.63 -13.17 12.56
CA GLN A 147 -18.66 -14.09 11.93
C GLN A 147 -19.32 -14.79 10.73
N SER A 148 -19.90 -13.96 9.86
CA SER A 148 -20.64 -14.41 8.69
C SER A 148 -19.72 -14.87 7.55
N VAL A 149 -18.49 -14.33 7.51
CA VAL A 149 -17.50 -14.52 6.44
C VAL A 149 -18.06 -14.26 5.04
N GLY A 150 -18.98 -13.30 4.95
CA GLY A 150 -19.68 -12.98 3.71
C GLY A 150 -20.64 -14.09 3.21
N LEU A 151 -20.87 -15.14 3.99
CA LEU A 151 -21.81 -16.21 3.65
C LEU A 151 -23.20 -15.89 4.18
N TRP A 152 -24.19 -15.81 3.28
CA TRP A 152 -25.56 -15.40 3.61
C TRP A 152 -26.21 -16.26 4.72
N LEU A 153 -25.98 -17.58 4.70
CA LEU A 153 -26.48 -18.53 5.69
C LEU A 153 -25.97 -18.27 7.12
N ARG A 154 -24.91 -17.47 7.27
CA ARG A 154 -24.25 -17.18 8.55
C ARG A 154 -24.46 -15.74 9.03
N THR A 155 -25.37 -14.98 8.41
CA THR A 155 -25.64 -13.58 8.75
C THR A 155 -26.05 -13.36 10.21
N SER A 156 -26.73 -14.34 10.82
CA SER A 156 -27.12 -14.33 12.22
C SER A 156 -26.04 -14.81 13.19
N VAL A 157 -24.94 -15.38 12.71
CA VAL A 157 -23.89 -15.95 13.57
C VAL A 157 -23.14 -14.82 14.27
N ARG A 158 -23.00 -14.97 15.59
CA ARG A 158 -22.19 -14.12 16.45
C ARG A 158 -21.16 -14.95 17.19
N SER A 159 -19.94 -14.44 17.33
CA SER A 159 -18.88 -15.16 18.04
C SER A 159 -19.09 -15.06 19.54
N GLU A 160 -19.06 -16.21 20.21
CA GLU A 160 -19.15 -16.30 21.68
C GLU A 160 -17.79 -16.13 22.36
N ARG A 161 -16.69 -16.27 21.59
CA ARG A 161 -15.32 -16.22 22.08
C ARG A 161 -14.45 -15.41 21.13
N ASP A 162 -13.43 -14.78 21.69
CA ASP A 162 -12.38 -14.17 20.87
C ASP A 162 -11.52 -15.28 20.27
N ALA A 163 -11.07 -15.08 19.02
CA ALA A 163 -10.00 -15.88 18.45
C ALA A 163 -8.70 -15.62 19.22
N VAL A 164 -7.78 -16.58 19.23
CA VAL A 164 -6.55 -16.50 20.02
C VAL A 164 -5.73 -15.25 19.68
N CYS A 165 -5.65 -14.88 18.41
CA CYS A 165 -4.96 -13.66 17.99
C CYS A 165 -5.69 -12.38 18.47
N VAL A 166 -7.02 -12.38 18.51
CA VAL A 166 -7.82 -11.25 18.99
C VAL A 166 -7.65 -11.07 20.50
N GLU A 167 -7.68 -12.17 21.25
CA GLU A 167 -7.40 -12.17 22.69
C GLU A 167 -6.00 -11.62 22.99
N ARG A 168 -4.98 -12.08 22.26
CA ARG A 168 -3.60 -11.57 22.39
C ARG A 168 -3.51 -10.07 22.09
N MET A 169 -4.17 -9.60 21.03
CA MET A 169 -4.22 -8.17 20.70
C MET A 169 -4.86 -7.34 21.82
N LYS A 170 -6.02 -7.75 22.34
CA LYS A 170 -6.68 -7.07 23.47
C LYS A 170 -5.80 -7.09 24.72
N SER A 171 -5.19 -8.23 25.04
CA SER A 171 -4.29 -8.39 26.18
C SER A 171 -3.05 -7.52 26.09
N ALA A 172 -2.56 -7.19 24.89
CA ALA A 172 -1.46 -6.25 24.67
C ALA A 172 -1.87 -4.77 24.70
N GLY A 173 -3.15 -4.48 24.89
CA GLY A 173 -3.71 -3.13 25.00
C GLY A 173 -4.37 -2.59 23.73
N CYS A 174 -4.45 -3.36 22.63
CA CYS A 174 -5.17 -2.93 21.44
C CYS A 174 -6.67 -2.81 21.71
N ILE A 175 -7.31 -1.85 21.03
CA ILE A 175 -8.77 -1.64 21.06
C ILE A 175 -9.34 -1.99 19.67
N PRO A 176 -9.98 -3.16 19.50
CA PRO A 176 -10.63 -3.50 18.24
C PRO A 176 -11.74 -2.52 17.89
N LEU A 177 -11.66 -1.89 16.72
CA LEU A 177 -12.61 -0.86 16.27
C LEU A 177 -13.71 -1.36 15.36
N CYS A 178 -13.50 -2.47 14.65
CA CYS A 178 -14.51 -3.05 13.78
C CYS A 178 -14.11 -4.46 13.34
N LEU A 179 -15.09 -5.15 12.76
CA LEU A 179 -14.86 -6.34 11.94
C LEU A 179 -14.85 -5.91 10.47
N THR A 180 -13.78 -6.23 9.74
CA THR A 180 -13.64 -5.75 8.36
C THR A 180 -14.18 -6.76 7.35
N ASN A 181 -14.66 -6.22 6.23
CA ASN A 181 -15.26 -7.00 5.16
C ASN A 181 -14.26 -7.98 4.51
N VAL A 182 -14.79 -9.11 4.07
CA VAL A 182 -14.02 -10.20 3.45
C VAL A 182 -14.62 -10.64 2.13
N SER A 183 -13.88 -11.42 1.35
CA SER A 183 -14.49 -12.22 0.28
C SER A 183 -15.39 -13.30 0.88
N GLU A 184 -16.41 -13.72 0.14
CA GLU A 184 -17.27 -14.84 0.54
C GLU A 184 -16.42 -16.08 0.87
N LEU A 185 -16.60 -16.62 2.09
CA LEU A 185 -15.81 -17.72 2.68
C LEU A 185 -14.29 -17.48 2.66
N CYS A 186 -13.87 -16.23 2.63
CA CYS A 186 -12.47 -15.83 2.50
C CYS A 186 -11.76 -16.36 1.24
N MET A 187 -12.49 -16.84 0.22
CA MET A 187 -11.92 -17.61 -0.88
C MET A 187 -12.00 -16.89 -2.23
N TRP A 188 -11.54 -15.63 -2.24
CA TRP A 188 -11.32 -14.84 -3.46
C TRP A 188 -10.41 -13.65 -3.13
N TRP A 189 -9.70 -13.15 -4.12
CA TRP A 189 -8.84 -11.96 -4.03
C TRP A 189 -9.54 -10.61 -4.25
N GLU A 190 -10.86 -10.56 -4.42
CA GLU A 190 -11.65 -9.32 -4.30
C GLU A 190 -12.59 -9.45 -3.11
N SER A 191 -12.49 -8.55 -2.13
CA SER A 191 -13.35 -8.56 -0.94
C SER A 191 -14.76 -8.07 -1.29
N HIS A 192 -15.52 -8.99 -1.86
CA HIS A 192 -16.90 -8.83 -2.30
C HIS A 192 -17.70 -10.05 -1.85
N ASN A 193 -18.83 -9.79 -1.21
CA ASN A 193 -19.81 -10.81 -0.83
C ASN A 193 -21.23 -10.22 -0.84
N ARG A 194 -22.23 -11.09 -0.73
CA ARG A 194 -23.65 -10.70 -0.77
C ARG A 194 -24.20 -10.15 0.56
N VAL A 195 -23.44 -10.22 1.64
CA VAL A 195 -23.85 -9.76 2.99
C VAL A 195 -23.49 -8.30 3.20
N ASN A 196 -22.20 -7.99 3.05
CA ASN A 196 -21.61 -6.68 3.34
C ASN A 196 -21.26 -5.89 2.07
N GLY A 197 -21.46 -6.47 0.88
CA GLY A 197 -21.14 -5.83 -0.39
C GLY A 197 -19.64 -5.87 -0.73
N ILE A 198 -19.18 -4.85 -1.45
CA ILE A 198 -17.83 -4.76 -2.00
C ILE A 198 -17.00 -3.69 -1.27
N THR A 199 -15.72 -3.98 -1.04
CA THR A 199 -14.75 -3.02 -0.49
C THR A 199 -13.94 -2.39 -1.60
N GLY A 200 -13.95 -1.06 -1.65
CA GLY A 200 -13.20 -0.26 -2.62
C GLY A 200 -11.78 0.07 -2.16
N ASN A 201 -10.87 0.28 -3.10
CA ASN A 201 -9.50 0.71 -2.81
C ASN A 201 -9.45 2.21 -2.40
N PRO A 202 -8.70 2.60 -1.35
CA PRO A 202 -8.63 3.99 -0.90
C PRO A 202 -8.02 4.95 -1.93
N TYR A 203 -7.16 4.48 -2.83
CA TYR A 203 -6.50 5.29 -3.87
C TYR A 203 -7.39 5.50 -5.11
N ASP A 204 -8.32 4.58 -5.39
CA ASP A 204 -9.30 4.63 -6.48
C ASP A 204 -10.45 3.64 -6.21
N SER A 205 -11.62 4.16 -5.84
CA SER A 205 -12.80 3.37 -5.46
C SER A 205 -13.40 2.49 -6.58
N ARG A 206 -12.87 2.58 -7.79
CA ARG A 206 -13.25 1.71 -8.92
C ARG A 206 -12.46 0.40 -8.93
N ARG A 207 -11.41 0.31 -8.13
CA ARG A 207 -10.42 -0.77 -8.09
C ARG A 207 -10.56 -1.58 -6.81
N ILE A 208 -10.13 -2.84 -6.90
CA ILE A 208 -10.20 -3.76 -5.77
C ILE A 208 -9.26 -3.33 -4.63
N ALA A 209 -9.68 -3.54 -3.39
CA ALA A 209 -8.80 -3.47 -2.22
C ALA A 209 -7.98 -4.77 -2.02
N GLY A 210 -8.13 -5.76 -2.90
CA GLY A 210 -7.60 -7.11 -2.69
C GLY A 210 -8.52 -7.97 -1.82
N GLY A 211 -8.05 -9.18 -1.51
CA GLY A 211 -8.83 -10.14 -0.77
C GLY A 211 -8.05 -11.40 -0.38
N SER A 212 -8.56 -12.16 0.57
CA SER A 212 -9.84 -11.94 1.25
C SER A 212 -9.82 -10.92 2.39
N SER A 213 -8.66 -10.41 2.81
CA SER A 213 -8.57 -9.38 3.86
C SER A 213 -8.55 -7.95 3.29
N GLY A 214 -9.33 -7.68 2.24
CA GLY A 214 -9.36 -6.37 1.58
C GLY A 214 -9.96 -5.28 2.46
N GLY A 215 -10.89 -5.62 3.35
CA GLY A 215 -11.38 -4.72 4.38
C GLY A 215 -10.28 -4.23 5.31
N GLU A 216 -9.36 -5.12 5.73
CA GLU A 216 -8.18 -4.77 6.53
C GLU A 216 -7.24 -3.85 5.74
N GLY A 217 -6.84 -4.28 4.54
CA GLY A 217 -5.95 -3.50 3.67
C GLY A 217 -6.49 -2.10 3.40
N ALA A 218 -7.78 -1.96 3.10
CA ALA A 218 -8.41 -0.68 2.84
C ALA A 218 -8.52 0.20 4.10
N ASN A 219 -8.83 -0.38 5.27
CA ASN A 219 -8.90 0.38 6.52
C ASN A 219 -7.52 0.92 6.92
N VAL A 220 -6.49 0.08 6.91
CA VAL A 220 -5.12 0.48 7.26
C VAL A 220 -4.59 1.47 6.22
N GLY A 221 -4.76 1.18 4.92
CA GLY A 221 -4.31 2.07 3.84
C GLY A 221 -5.03 3.42 3.81
N ALA A 222 -6.27 3.50 4.30
CA ALA A 222 -7.00 4.75 4.46
C ALA A 222 -6.61 5.53 5.73
N GLY A 223 -5.72 5.00 6.59
CA GLY A 223 -5.34 5.60 7.87
C GLY A 223 -6.44 5.52 8.94
N CYS A 224 -7.31 4.52 8.86
CA CYS A 224 -8.39 4.32 9.85
C CYS A 224 -7.87 3.71 11.15
N ALA A 225 -6.93 2.77 11.05
CA ALA A 225 -6.22 2.17 12.16
C ALA A 225 -4.79 1.84 11.72
N PRO A 226 -3.79 1.91 12.60
CA PRO A 226 -2.41 1.60 12.25
C PRO A 226 -2.15 0.11 12.02
N VAL A 227 -3.01 -0.77 12.57
CA VAL A 227 -2.87 -2.24 12.54
C VAL A 227 -4.21 -2.92 12.26
N GLY A 228 -4.16 -3.97 11.43
CA GLY A 228 -5.22 -4.92 11.17
C GLY A 228 -4.77 -6.38 11.32
N LEU A 229 -5.69 -7.27 11.70
CA LEU A 229 -5.47 -8.73 11.75
C LEU A 229 -6.08 -9.40 10.52
N GLY A 230 -5.26 -10.11 9.74
CA GLY A 230 -5.68 -10.85 8.57
C GLY A 230 -5.31 -12.34 8.59
N SER A 231 -5.78 -13.06 7.58
CA SER A 231 -5.39 -14.44 7.29
C SER A 231 -5.11 -14.64 5.81
N ASP A 232 -4.26 -15.61 5.48
CA ASP A 232 -3.61 -15.81 4.19
C ASP A 232 -3.44 -17.30 3.89
N ILE A 233 -4.19 -17.80 2.89
CA ILE A 233 -4.06 -19.17 2.34
C ILE A 233 -3.56 -19.17 0.88
N GLY A 234 -3.67 -18.02 0.21
CA GLY A 234 -3.26 -17.81 -1.18
C GLY A 234 -2.70 -16.41 -1.47
N GLY A 235 -2.39 -15.62 -0.42
CA GLY A 235 -2.00 -14.21 -0.51
C GLY A 235 -2.96 -13.23 0.16
N SER A 236 -3.90 -13.71 0.97
CA SER A 236 -4.98 -12.87 1.51
C SER A 236 -4.56 -11.85 2.58
N ILE A 237 -3.28 -11.81 2.99
CA ILE A 237 -2.69 -10.67 3.71
C ILE A 237 -1.87 -9.82 2.74
N ARG A 238 -1.02 -10.47 1.94
CA ARG A 238 -0.04 -9.79 1.07
C ARG A 238 -0.67 -9.05 -0.11
N MET A 239 -1.70 -9.59 -0.75
CA MET A 239 -2.40 -8.92 -1.86
C MET A 239 -3.14 -7.67 -1.38
N PRO A 240 -3.96 -7.71 -0.31
CA PRO A 240 -4.50 -6.48 0.28
C PRO A 240 -3.43 -5.47 0.68
N ALA A 241 -2.35 -5.92 1.33
CA ALA A 241 -1.27 -5.02 1.72
C ALA A 241 -0.65 -4.30 0.49
N PHE A 242 -0.30 -5.07 -0.54
CA PHE A 242 0.23 -4.56 -1.80
C PHE A 242 -0.71 -3.57 -2.48
N PHE A 243 -2.00 -3.87 -2.62
CA PHE A 243 -2.95 -3.00 -3.34
C PHE A 243 -3.30 -1.72 -2.59
N ASN A 244 -3.18 -1.72 -1.26
CA ASN A 244 -3.50 -0.56 -0.43
C ASN A 244 -2.25 0.18 0.09
N GLY A 245 -1.06 -0.16 -0.42
CA GLY A 245 0.18 0.58 -0.12
C GLY A 245 0.61 0.48 1.33
N VAL A 246 0.36 -0.66 1.98
CA VAL A 246 0.70 -0.92 3.38
C VAL A 246 1.49 -2.21 3.50
N PHE A 247 2.05 -2.48 4.68
CA PHE A 247 2.81 -3.69 4.93
C PHE A 247 1.89 -4.84 5.33
N GLY A 248 2.25 -6.06 4.96
CA GLY A 248 1.50 -7.24 5.35
C GLY A 248 2.39 -8.46 5.47
N HIS A 249 2.35 -9.12 6.61
CA HIS A 249 3.20 -10.27 6.88
C HIS A 249 2.40 -11.56 7.00
N LYS A 250 2.75 -12.55 6.17
CA LYS A 250 2.31 -13.93 6.30
C LYS A 250 3.42 -14.73 6.99
N ALA A 251 3.17 -15.15 8.23
CA ALA A 251 4.14 -15.90 9.03
C ALA A 251 4.54 -17.25 8.41
N THR A 252 5.60 -17.86 8.93
CA THR A 252 5.94 -19.28 8.71
C THR A 252 4.78 -20.19 9.14
N ALA A 253 4.63 -21.34 8.47
CA ALA A 253 3.64 -22.35 8.82
C ALA A 253 3.67 -22.71 10.33
N TYR A 254 2.49 -22.84 10.93
CA TYR A 254 2.27 -23.17 12.35
C TYR A 254 2.76 -22.16 13.40
N MET A 255 3.36 -21.04 13.02
CA MET A 255 3.93 -20.10 14.00
C MET A 255 2.90 -19.16 14.64
N ILE A 256 1.80 -18.86 13.95
CA ILE A 256 0.70 -18.08 14.49
C ILE A 256 -0.57 -18.95 14.51
N PRO A 257 -1.25 -19.11 15.67
CA PRO A 257 -2.42 -19.96 15.77
C PRO A 257 -3.63 -19.36 15.05
N ASN A 258 -4.37 -20.21 14.33
CA ASN A 258 -5.61 -19.83 13.64
C ASN A 258 -6.88 -20.06 14.46
N ALA A 259 -6.76 -20.62 15.67
CA ALA A 259 -7.90 -21.01 16.50
C ALA A 259 -8.88 -19.85 16.73
N GLY A 260 -10.17 -20.14 16.51
CA GLY A 260 -11.26 -19.15 16.53
C GLY A 260 -11.55 -18.48 15.19
N GLN A 261 -10.91 -18.92 14.10
CA GLN A 261 -11.31 -18.54 12.74
C GLN A 261 -12.42 -19.41 12.16
N TYR A 262 -13.12 -18.86 11.17
CA TYR A 262 -14.02 -19.60 10.29
C TYR A 262 -13.76 -19.20 8.82
N PRO A 263 -13.80 -20.13 7.85
CA PRO A 263 -13.75 -21.58 8.04
C PRO A 263 -12.53 -22.01 8.84
N ASP A 264 -12.68 -23.05 9.67
CA ASP A 264 -11.56 -23.60 10.43
C ASP A 264 -10.71 -24.48 9.50
N ALA A 265 -9.39 -24.38 9.63
CA ALA A 265 -8.47 -25.17 8.83
C ALA A 265 -8.25 -26.55 9.47
N ILE A 266 -8.33 -27.60 8.65
CA ILE A 266 -8.18 -29.00 9.03
C ILE A 266 -7.06 -29.66 8.22
N ALA A 267 -6.60 -30.83 8.70
CA ALA A 267 -5.57 -31.62 8.01
C ALA A 267 -4.36 -30.75 7.56
N GLU A 268 -3.91 -30.86 6.31
CA GLU A 268 -2.80 -30.04 5.79
C GLU A 268 -3.21 -28.57 5.55
N GLY A 269 -4.49 -28.25 5.50
CA GLY A 269 -4.94 -26.85 5.39
C GLY A 269 -4.45 -26.00 6.57
N ARG A 270 -4.19 -26.60 7.73
CA ARG A 270 -3.51 -25.94 8.89
C ARG A 270 -2.09 -25.47 8.57
N TYR A 271 -1.40 -26.14 7.64
CA TYR A 271 -0.08 -25.72 7.16
C TYR A 271 -0.20 -24.54 6.18
N PHE A 272 -1.27 -24.49 5.38
CA PHE A 272 -1.44 -23.50 4.31
C PHE A 272 -2.10 -22.20 4.76
N MET A 273 -3.06 -22.27 5.69
CA MET A 273 -3.78 -21.13 6.24
C MET A 273 -2.97 -20.49 7.35
N LEU A 274 -2.57 -19.24 7.17
CA LEU A 274 -1.67 -18.54 8.09
C LEU A 274 -2.25 -17.19 8.47
N SER A 275 -2.07 -16.81 9.74
CA SER A 275 -2.50 -15.50 10.25
C SER A 275 -1.33 -14.54 10.31
N GLY A 276 -1.64 -13.25 10.34
CA GLY A 276 -0.62 -12.22 10.50
C GLY A 276 -1.16 -10.80 10.37
N PRO A 277 -0.30 -9.81 10.62
CA PRO A 277 -0.70 -8.41 10.64
C PRO A 277 -0.64 -7.75 9.27
N ILE A 278 -1.52 -6.77 9.08
CA ILE A 278 -1.44 -5.72 8.06
C ILE A 278 -1.20 -4.41 8.82
N VAL A 279 -0.15 -3.67 8.49
CA VAL A 279 0.24 -2.47 9.27
C VAL A 279 0.63 -1.32 8.36
N SER A 280 0.42 -0.09 8.85
CA SER A 280 0.79 1.13 8.14
C SER A 280 2.30 1.36 8.11
N HIS A 281 3.04 0.95 9.16
CA HIS A 281 4.49 1.18 9.28
C HIS A 281 5.23 -0.13 9.53
N ALA A 282 6.41 -0.31 8.94
CA ALA A 282 7.14 -1.56 9.05
C ALA A 282 7.57 -1.88 10.50
N GLU A 283 7.85 -0.85 11.31
CA GLU A 283 8.23 -1.01 12.72
C GLU A 283 7.16 -1.71 13.59
N ASP A 284 5.90 -1.69 13.14
CA ASP A 284 4.79 -2.37 13.83
C ASP A 284 4.76 -3.88 13.54
N LEU A 285 5.43 -4.36 12.48
CA LEU A 285 5.36 -5.77 12.07
C LEU A 285 5.95 -6.70 13.12
N LEU A 286 7.23 -6.50 13.50
CA LEU A 286 7.93 -7.37 14.45
C LEU A 286 7.21 -7.52 15.80
N PRO A 287 6.83 -6.42 16.50
CA PRO A 287 6.14 -6.54 17.78
C PRO A 287 4.76 -7.20 17.63
N MET A 288 4.06 -7.00 16.50
CA MET A 288 2.76 -7.60 16.26
C MET A 288 2.86 -9.10 15.91
N VAL A 289 3.82 -9.50 15.08
CA VAL A 289 4.10 -10.93 14.78
C VAL A 289 4.48 -11.67 16.05
N ARG A 290 5.36 -11.09 16.87
CA ARG A 290 5.74 -11.64 18.18
C ARG A 290 4.53 -11.83 19.09
N LEU A 291 3.69 -10.81 19.20
CA LEU A 291 2.46 -10.87 19.98
C LEU A 291 1.55 -12.01 19.50
N MET A 292 1.28 -12.06 18.19
CA MET A 292 0.39 -13.04 17.59
C MET A 292 0.94 -14.47 17.66
N ALA A 293 2.26 -14.66 17.54
CA ALA A 293 2.92 -15.96 17.67
C ALA A 293 2.84 -16.50 19.11
N GLY A 294 2.92 -15.61 20.10
CA GLY A 294 2.98 -15.99 21.52
C GLY A 294 4.37 -16.44 21.94
N PRO A 295 4.59 -16.74 23.23
CA PRO A 295 5.92 -16.88 23.82
C PRO A 295 6.74 -18.04 23.23
N GLU A 296 6.14 -19.22 23.06
CA GLU A 296 6.82 -20.41 22.54
C GLU A 296 7.27 -20.22 21.08
N ASN A 297 6.35 -19.81 20.20
CA ASN A 297 6.67 -19.63 18.78
C ASN A 297 7.55 -18.40 18.55
N SER A 298 7.46 -17.36 19.38
CA SER A 298 8.40 -16.23 19.31
C SER A 298 9.84 -16.65 19.61
N ALA A 299 10.05 -17.63 20.49
CA ALA A 299 11.37 -18.21 20.73
C ALA A 299 11.86 -19.00 19.50
N ARG A 300 10.99 -19.80 18.87
CA ARG A 300 11.32 -20.55 17.64
C ARG A 300 11.70 -19.64 16.47
N LEU A 301 11.05 -18.48 16.37
CA LEU A 301 11.32 -17.48 15.35
C LEU A 301 12.54 -16.59 15.66
N LEU A 302 13.09 -16.66 16.88
CA LEU A 302 14.14 -15.79 17.40
C LEU A 302 13.75 -14.30 17.32
N ILE A 303 12.55 -13.97 17.83
CA ILE A 303 12.00 -12.61 17.83
C ILE A 303 11.58 -12.12 19.23
N ARG A 304 11.98 -12.79 20.31
CA ARG A 304 11.74 -12.29 21.67
C ARG A 304 12.53 -11.01 21.92
N PRO A 305 12.13 -10.15 22.88
CA PRO A 305 12.93 -8.98 23.25
C PRO A 305 14.37 -9.31 23.64
N SER A 306 14.61 -10.51 24.21
CA SER A 306 15.92 -11.01 24.61
C SER A 306 16.75 -11.58 23.46
N ASP A 307 16.13 -11.86 22.32
CA ASP A 307 16.84 -12.44 21.18
C ASP A 307 17.64 -11.34 20.45
N PRO A 308 18.84 -11.63 19.95
CA PRO A 308 19.64 -10.66 19.23
C PRO A 308 18.93 -10.24 17.94
N ARG A 309 19.00 -8.94 17.61
CA ARG A 309 18.53 -8.47 16.30
C ARG A 309 19.29 -9.20 15.19
N PRO A 310 18.65 -9.51 14.05
CA PRO A 310 19.32 -10.16 12.94
C PRO A 310 20.47 -9.31 12.42
N ASP A 311 21.63 -9.91 12.17
CA ASP A 311 22.76 -9.23 11.57
C ASP A 311 22.51 -9.01 10.07
N VAL A 312 22.25 -7.75 9.71
CA VAL A 312 22.00 -7.33 8.32
C VAL A 312 23.13 -7.79 7.40
N LYS A 313 24.39 -7.76 7.84
CA LYS A 313 25.56 -8.04 6.99
C LYS A 313 25.66 -9.50 6.52
N ARG A 314 24.94 -10.41 7.19
CA ARG A 314 24.91 -11.83 6.83
C ARG A 314 23.88 -12.15 5.75
N LEU A 315 22.98 -11.22 5.44
CA LEU A 315 21.90 -11.46 4.50
C LEU A 315 22.40 -11.71 3.09
N LYS A 316 21.87 -12.77 2.46
CA LYS A 316 22.01 -13.03 1.02
C LYS A 316 20.71 -12.67 0.32
N ILE A 317 20.78 -11.74 -0.62
CA ILE A 317 19.59 -11.29 -1.33
C ILE A 317 19.53 -11.97 -2.69
N TYR A 318 18.43 -12.67 -2.93
CA TYR A 318 18.08 -13.20 -4.24
C TYR A 318 16.95 -12.37 -4.82
N TYR A 319 16.85 -12.24 -6.13
CA TYR A 319 15.68 -11.61 -6.73
C TYR A 319 15.23 -12.27 -8.03
N MET A 320 13.92 -12.22 -8.26
CA MET A 320 13.26 -12.55 -9.53
C MET A 320 12.26 -11.45 -9.87
N GLU A 321 12.10 -11.14 -11.15
CA GLU A 321 11.21 -10.07 -11.62
C GLU A 321 9.84 -10.59 -12.10
N ASP A 322 9.70 -11.90 -12.25
CA ASP A 322 8.49 -12.57 -12.73
C ASP A 322 8.45 -14.03 -12.24
N SER A 323 7.36 -14.73 -12.56
CA SER A 323 7.16 -16.14 -12.18
C SER A 323 7.76 -17.15 -13.15
N GLY A 324 8.81 -16.82 -13.90
CA GLY A 324 9.47 -17.72 -14.85
C GLY A 324 8.67 -17.99 -16.12
N ASP A 325 8.19 -16.93 -16.78
CA ASP A 325 7.43 -16.98 -18.04
C ASP A 325 6.13 -17.80 -17.98
N SER A 326 5.46 -17.80 -16.83
CA SER A 326 4.16 -18.47 -16.72
C SER A 326 3.14 -17.83 -17.65
N ILE A 327 2.54 -18.65 -18.52
CA ILE A 327 1.46 -18.21 -19.43
C ILE A 327 0.14 -18.01 -18.66
N TRP A 328 0.02 -18.65 -17.50
CA TRP A 328 -1.18 -18.66 -16.68
C TRP A 328 -1.33 -17.39 -15.86
N CYS A 329 -0.24 -16.70 -15.55
CA CYS A 329 -0.28 -15.40 -14.89
C CYS A 329 -0.11 -14.27 -15.91
N SER A 330 -0.58 -13.06 -15.57
CA SER A 330 -0.26 -11.85 -16.32
C SER A 330 1.24 -11.57 -16.30
N PRO A 331 1.78 -10.95 -17.35
CA PRO A 331 3.11 -10.35 -17.32
C PRO A 331 3.21 -9.33 -16.19
N VAL A 332 4.37 -9.27 -15.53
CA VAL A 332 4.63 -8.27 -14.49
C VAL A 332 4.84 -6.90 -15.13
N GLU A 333 4.11 -5.89 -14.65
CA GLU A 333 4.21 -4.51 -15.11
C GLU A 333 5.65 -3.99 -14.95
N PRO A 334 6.18 -3.22 -15.92
CA PRO A 334 7.56 -2.75 -15.90
C PRO A 334 7.97 -2.02 -14.62
N ARG A 335 7.06 -1.22 -14.04
CA ARG A 335 7.34 -0.46 -12.82
C ARG A 335 7.53 -1.38 -11.60
N ILE A 336 6.81 -2.50 -11.49
CA ILE A 336 7.01 -3.47 -10.40
C ILE A 336 8.37 -4.17 -10.54
N ARG A 337 8.75 -4.53 -11.76
CA ARG A 337 10.10 -5.07 -12.05
C ARG A 337 11.19 -4.07 -11.71
N GLU A 338 10.97 -2.79 -12.01
CA GLU A 338 11.86 -1.70 -11.62
C GLU A 338 11.98 -1.60 -10.09
N CYS A 339 10.87 -1.60 -9.34
CA CYS A 339 10.92 -1.57 -7.87
C CYS A 339 11.77 -2.70 -7.28
N ILE A 340 11.67 -3.92 -7.83
CA ILE A 340 12.50 -5.06 -7.39
C ILE A 340 13.98 -4.80 -7.70
N ARG A 341 14.31 -4.31 -8.90
CA ARG A 341 15.68 -3.96 -9.27
C ARG A 341 16.25 -2.82 -8.41
N GLN A 342 15.45 -1.79 -8.12
CA GLN A 342 15.82 -0.69 -7.25
C GLN A 342 16.09 -1.16 -5.82
N ALA A 343 15.23 -2.03 -5.26
CA ALA A 343 15.44 -2.62 -3.94
C ALA A 343 16.71 -3.47 -3.92
N ALA A 344 16.90 -4.35 -4.90
CA ALA A 344 18.09 -5.17 -5.03
C ALA A 344 19.37 -4.32 -5.14
N GLU A 345 19.34 -3.25 -5.93
CA GLU A 345 20.47 -2.34 -6.09
C GLU A 345 20.77 -1.55 -4.82
N HIS A 346 19.75 -1.07 -4.11
CA HIS A 346 19.93 -0.40 -2.81
C HIS A 346 20.61 -1.31 -1.79
N LEU A 347 20.15 -2.56 -1.68
CA LEU A 347 20.73 -3.54 -0.75
C LEU A 347 22.19 -3.88 -1.11
N ARG A 348 22.51 -3.89 -2.41
CA ARG A 348 23.88 -4.10 -2.91
C ARG A 348 24.79 -2.90 -2.65
N ALA A 349 24.40 -1.73 -3.16
CA ALA A 349 25.24 -0.55 -3.23
C ALA A 349 25.33 0.20 -1.89
N ASP A 350 24.21 0.33 -1.18
CA ASP A 350 24.15 1.15 0.03
C ASP A 350 24.42 0.31 1.30
N LEU A 351 24.09 -0.99 1.30
CA LEU A 351 24.29 -1.89 2.45
C LEU A 351 25.38 -2.96 2.25
N GLY A 352 25.98 -3.05 1.05
CA GLY A 352 27.07 -3.98 0.77
C GLY A 352 26.67 -5.45 0.79
N LEU A 353 25.38 -5.77 0.62
CA LEU A 353 24.90 -7.15 0.69
C LEU A 353 25.17 -7.91 -0.61
N PRO A 354 25.47 -9.22 -0.55
CA PRO A 354 25.51 -10.06 -1.73
C PRO A 354 24.12 -10.16 -2.35
N VAL A 355 24.00 -9.75 -3.62
CA VAL A 355 22.75 -9.73 -4.37
C VAL A 355 22.89 -10.53 -5.65
N GLN A 356 21.99 -11.49 -5.87
CA GLN A 356 22.00 -12.36 -7.04
C GLN A 356 20.62 -12.45 -7.69
N LYS A 357 20.57 -12.25 -9.01
CA LYS A 357 19.39 -12.61 -9.81
C LYS A 357 19.33 -14.13 -9.96
N VAL A 358 18.19 -14.74 -9.68
CA VAL A 358 17.98 -16.20 -9.77
C VAL A 358 16.86 -16.53 -10.74
N GLN A 359 16.72 -17.82 -11.09
CA GLN A 359 15.64 -18.29 -11.96
C GLN A 359 15.10 -19.64 -11.49
N LEU A 360 14.06 -19.61 -10.66
CA LEU A 360 13.40 -20.82 -10.15
C LEU A 360 12.33 -21.28 -11.14
N ARG A 361 12.72 -22.11 -12.13
CA ARG A 361 11.85 -22.51 -13.24
C ARG A 361 10.53 -23.17 -12.80
N LYS A 362 10.49 -23.85 -11.65
CA LYS A 362 9.28 -24.50 -11.13
C LYS A 362 8.18 -23.49 -10.72
N LEU A 363 8.54 -22.24 -10.39
CA LEU A 363 7.58 -21.17 -10.07
C LEU A 363 6.62 -20.86 -11.23
N ARG A 364 6.96 -21.21 -12.48
CA ARG A 364 6.03 -21.05 -13.61
C ARG A 364 4.76 -21.88 -13.48
N LEU A 365 4.80 -22.94 -12.67
CA LEU A 365 3.70 -23.85 -12.39
C LEU A 365 2.93 -23.45 -11.13
N SER A 366 3.26 -22.34 -10.47
CA SER A 366 2.67 -21.91 -9.19
C SER A 366 1.14 -22.06 -9.10
N PRO A 367 0.33 -21.67 -10.10
CA PRO A 367 -1.12 -21.84 -10.02
C PRO A 367 -1.55 -23.31 -9.87
N HIS A 368 -0.88 -24.20 -10.60
CA HIS A 368 -1.15 -25.64 -10.60
C HIS A 368 -0.64 -26.30 -9.33
N LEU A 369 0.56 -25.95 -8.89
CA LEU A 369 1.15 -26.47 -7.65
C LEU A 369 0.28 -26.13 -6.44
N TRP A 370 -0.14 -24.87 -6.33
CA TRP A 370 -1.05 -24.44 -5.27
C TRP A 370 -2.39 -25.17 -5.35
N SER A 371 -3.01 -25.22 -6.53
CA SER A 371 -4.32 -25.86 -6.71
C SER A 371 -4.30 -27.34 -6.34
N SER A 372 -3.26 -28.08 -6.75
CA SER A 372 -3.14 -29.51 -6.43
C SER A 372 -2.87 -29.76 -4.94
N LYS A 373 -2.01 -28.96 -4.29
CA LYS A 373 -1.80 -29.06 -2.83
C LYS A 373 -3.08 -28.73 -2.05
N MET A 374 -3.84 -27.73 -2.48
CA MET A 374 -5.15 -27.42 -1.86
C MET A 374 -6.15 -28.56 -2.01
N LYS A 375 -6.27 -29.19 -3.19
CA LYS A 375 -7.17 -30.34 -3.39
C LYS A 375 -6.80 -31.55 -2.53
N LEU A 376 -5.50 -31.77 -2.34
CA LEU A 376 -4.98 -32.88 -1.54
C LEU A 376 -4.89 -32.58 -0.03
N SER A 377 -5.23 -31.36 0.37
CA SER A 377 -5.02 -30.88 1.75
C SER A 377 -5.86 -31.59 2.81
N GLY A 378 -6.94 -32.28 2.40
CA GLY A 378 -7.95 -32.84 3.29
C GLY A 378 -8.98 -31.83 3.80
N GLU A 379 -8.94 -30.57 3.31
CA GLU A 379 -9.96 -29.57 3.57
C GLU A 379 -11.34 -29.99 3.05
N GLU A 380 -12.38 -29.47 3.69
CA GLU A 380 -13.74 -29.64 3.19
C GLU A 380 -13.89 -28.94 1.84
N ARG A 381 -14.58 -29.61 0.92
CA ARG A 381 -14.85 -29.08 -0.42
C ARG A 381 -15.57 -27.74 -0.36
N PHE A 382 -15.15 -26.79 -1.17
CA PHE A 382 -15.68 -25.42 -1.15
C PHE A 382 -17.21 -25.37 -1.38
N ALA A 383 -17.74 -26.23 -2.24
CA ALA A 383 -19.19 -26.32 -2.48
C ALA A 383 -19.99 -26.83 -1.27
N VAL A 384 -19.36 -27.56 -0.35
CA VAL A 384 -19.99 -28.01 0.92
C VAL A 384 -19.94 -26.88 1.94
N GLN A 385 -18.81 -26.17 2.04
CA GLN A 385 -18.68 -24.97 2.88
C GLN A 385 -19.71 -23.90 2.51
N MET A 386 -19.93 -23.66 1.20
CA MET A 386 -20.96 -22.72 0.71
C MET A 386 -22.38 -23.10 1.16
N GLY A 387 -22.70 -24.39 1.22
CA GLY A 387 -24.01 -24.87 1.68
C GLY A 387 -24.10 -25.10 3.19
N GLY A 388 -23.11 -24.66 3.98
CA GLY A 388 -23.11 -24.81 5.43
C GLY A 388 -23.02 -26.27 5.89
N GLY A 389 -22.21 -27.09 5.21
CA GLY A 389 -22.07 -28.53 5.48
C GLY A 389 -22.90 -29.41 4.54
N VAL A 390 -23.76 -28.81 3.71
CA VAL A 390 -24.51 -29.53 2.66
C VAL A 390 -23.92 -29.21 1.30
N LYS A 391 -23.63 -30.24 0.49
CA LYS A 391 -23.08 -30.03 -0.85
C LYS A 391 -24.07 -29.27 -1.74
N LEU A 392 -23.69 -28.07 -2.12
CA LEU A 392 -24.49 -27.22 -2.99
C LEU A 392 -24.29 -27.54 -4.48
N ASN A 393 -25.38 -27.53 -5.25
CA ASN A 393 -25.31 -27.71 -6.71
C ASN A 393 -24.94 -26.39 -7.40
N CYS A 394 -23.65 -26.24 -7.71
CA CYS A 394 -23.13 -25.00 -8.29
C CYS A 394 -23.67 -24.70 -9.70
N TYR A 395 -24.14 -25.70 -10.46
CA TYR A 395 -24.80 -25.45 -11.77
C TYR A 395 -26.16 -24.80 -11.57
N LEU A 396 -26.95 -25.27 -10.59
CA LEU A 396 -28.22 -24.63 -10.24
C LEU A 396 -28.00 -23.23 -9.66
N GLU A 397 -26.96 -23.03 -8.84
CA GLU A 397 -26.62 -21.68 -8.36
C GLU A 397 -26.19 -20.75 -9.48
N LEU A 398 -25.49 -21.23 -10.52
CA LEU A 398 -25.19 -20.41 -11.69
C LEU A 398 -26.46 -19.96 -12.41
N ILE A 399 -27.45 -20.85 -12.57
CA ILE A 399 -28.77 -20.49 -13.13
C ILE A 399 -29.46 -19.45 -12.25
N LYS A 400 -29.50 -19.67 -10.92
CA LYS A 400 -30.05 -18.70 -9.98
C LYS A 400 -29.32 -17.36 -10.06
N TRP A 401 -28.01 -17.37 -10.24
CA TRP A 401 -27.20 -16.15 -10.36
C TRP A 401 -27.58 -15.36 -11.63
N CYS A 402 -27.74 -16.03 -12.77
CA CYS A 402 -28.24 -15.42 -14.01
C CYS A 402 -29.65 -14.83 -13.85
N LEU A 403 -30.47 -15.41 -12.98
CA LEU A 403 -31.81 -14.93 -12.63
C LEU A 403 -31.82 -13.92 -11.46
N LEU A 404 -30.65 -13.46 -11.00
CA LEU A 404 -30.47 -12.55 -9.85
C LEU A 404 -31.07 -13.09 -8.52
N ARG A 405 -31.16 -14.41 -8.38
CA ARG A 405 -31.71 -15.12 -7.20
C ARG A 405 -30.68 -15.88 -6.37
N SER A 406 -29.41 -15.93 -6.79
CA SER A 406 -28.37 -16.60 -6.00
C SER A 406 -27.87 -15.71 -4.85
N HIS A 407 -27.69 -16.32 -3.68
CA HIS A 407 -27.05 -15.69 -2.53
C HIS A 407 -25.52 -15.77 -2.57
N HIS A 408 -24.95 -16.37 -3.62
CA HIS A 408 -23.52 -16.51 -3.81
C HIS A 408 -22.99 -15.54 -4.88
N THR A 409 -21.71 -15.22 -4.76
CA THR A 409 -20.97 -14.44 -5.77
C THR A 409 -20.56 -15.34 -6.94
N LEU A 410 -20.39 -14.75 -8.13
CA LEU A 410 -19.95 -15.51 -9.31
C LEU A 410 -18.58 -16.19 -9.12
N PRO A 411 -17.56 -15.57 -8.49
CA PRO A 411 -16.32 -16.25 -8.16
C PRO A 411 -16.51 -17.48 -7.26
N ALA A 412 -17.38 -17.40 -6.24
CA ALA A 412 -17.64 -18.53 -5.34
C ALA A 412 -18.30 -19.71 -6.09
N ILE A 413 -19.32 -19.43 -6.90
CA ILE A 413 -19.96 -20.44 -7.76
C ILE A 413 -18.93 -21.05 -8.73
N GLY A 414 -18.11 -20.20 -9.36
CA GLY A 414 -17.06 -20.62 -10.29
C GLY A 414 -16.02 -21.52 -9.63
N LEU A 415 -15.58 -21.21 -8.42
CA LEU A 415 -14.66 -22.05 -7.66
C LEU A 415 -15.28 -23.40 -7.30
N GLY A 416 -16.54 -23.41 -6.85
CA GLY A 416 -17.28 -24.64 -6.54
C GLY A 416 -17.49 -25.54 -7.76
N LEU A 417 -17.56 -24.98 -8.97
CA LEU A 417 -17.53 -25.73 -10.23
C LEU A 417 -16.13 -26.22 -10.57
N PHE A 418 -15.12 -25.35 -10.48
CA PHE A 418 -13.74 -25.66 -10.83
C PHE A 418 -13.16 -26.81 -10.00
N GLU A 419 -13.48 -26.86 -8.72
CA GLU A 419 -13.03 -27.91 -7.79
C GLU A 419 -13.56 -29.31 -8.16
N GLN A 420 -14.60 -29.40 -9.00
CA GLN A 420 -15.14 -30.68 -9.47
C GLN A 420 -14.26 -31.32 -10.57
N PHE A 421 -13.39 -30.54 -11.19
CA PHE A 421 -12.51 -31.00 -12.26
C PHE A 421 -11.09 -31.27 -11.73
N GLY A 422 -10.47 -32.34 -12.23
CA GLY A 422 -9.11 -32.70 -11.85
C GLY A 422 -8.80 -34.16 -12.13
N SER A 423 -7.54 -34.52 -12.02
CA SER A 423 -7.07 -35.90 -12.08
C SER A 423 -6.17 -36.12 -10.87
N GLU A 424 -6.57 -37.01 -9.97
CA GLU A 424 -5.84 -37.24 -8.72
C GLU A 424 -4.38 -37.64 -8.99
N ASN A 425 -4.13 -38.43 -10.03
CA ASN A 425 -2.76 -38.80 -10.44
C ASN A 425 -1.93 -37.58 -10.89
N LEU A 426 -2.53 -36.65 -11.62
CA LEU A 426 -1.87 -35.40 -12.01
C LEU A 426 -1.64 -34.52 -10.77
N ASP A 427 -2.62 -34.42 -9.88
CA ASP A 427 -2.53 -33.64 -8.65
C ASP A 427 -1.40 -34.16 -7.74
N ARG A 428 -1.27 -35.48 -7.57
CA ARG A 428 -0.14 -36.07 -6.82
C ARG A 428 1.22 -35.79 -7.46
N ARG A 429 1.30 -35.82 -8.81
CA ARG A 429 2.55 -35.48 -9.53
C ARG A 429 2.92 -34.02 -9.35
N LEU A 430 1.94 -33.12 -9.42
CA LEU A 430 2.15 -31.67 -9.18
C LEU A 430 2.51 -31.40 -7.72
N ALA A 431 1.90 -32.10 -6.76
CA ALA A 431 2.29 -32.01 -5.35
C ALA A 431 3.75 -32.42 -5.14
N ALA A 432 4.21 -33.51 -5.75
CA ALA A 432 5.63 -33.91 -5.68
C ALA A 432 6.58 -32.86 -6.30
N ILE A 433 6.16 -32.18 -7.37
CA ILE A 433 6.93 -31.05 -7.94
C ILE A 433 6.95 -29.86 -6.97
N CYS A 434 5.87 -29.62 -6.24
CA CYS A 434 5.81 -28.59 -5.19
C CYS A 434 6.80 -28.91 -4.05
N ASP A 435 6.89 -30.16 -3.64
CA ASP A 435 7.83 -30.59 -2.59
C ASP A 435 9.29 -30.48 -3.07
N GLN A 436 9.58 -30.75 -4.36
CA GLN A 436 10.89 -30.46 -4.96
C GLN A 436 11.21 -28.97 -4.98
N LEU A 437 10.24 -28.11 -5.33
CA LEU A 437 10.42 -26.66 -5.28
C LEU A 437 10.67 -26.19 -3.83
N LYS A 438 10.02 -26.81 -2.83
CA LYS A 438 10.28 -26.52 -1.42
C LYS A 438 11.74 -26.79 -1.07
N ALA A 439 12.27 -27.95 -1.44
CA ALA A 439 13.67 -28.29 -1.22
C ALA A 439 14.63 -27.32 -1.93
N GLU A 440 14.34 -26.94 -3.18
CA GLU A 440 15.14 -25.93 -3.92
C GLU A 440 15.15 -24.57 -3.22
N MET A 441 14.02 -24.16 -2.64
CA MET A 441 13.90 -22.91 -1.89
C MET A 441 14.65 -22.98 -0.56
N GLU A 442 14.56 -24.09 0.16
CA GLU A 442 15.29 -24.33 1.41
C GLU A 442 16.82 -24.29 1.17
N GLU A 443 17.30 -24.93 0.10
CA GLU A 443 18.71 -24.92 -0.29
C GLU A 443 19.19 -23.52 -0.70
N LEU A 444 18.40 -22.82 -1.53
CA LEU A 444 18.75 -21.48 -2.00
C LEU A 444 18.79 -20.46 -0.85
N LEU A 445 17.77 -20.50 0.02
CA LEU A 445 17.62 -19.49 1.07
C LEU A 445 18.45 -19.79 2.32
N GLY A 446 18.66 -21.07 2.69
CA GLY A 446 19.39 -21.42 3.90
C GLY A 446 18.89 -20.67 5.15
N ASP A 447 19.81 -20.23 6.00
CA ASP A 447 19.51 -19.53 7.26
C ASP A 447 19.62 -18.00 7.20
N ASP A 448 20.03 -17.44 6.05
CA ASP A 448 20.35 -16.02 5.88
C ASP A 448 19.92 -15.46 4.52
N GLY A 449 19.27 -16.25 3.67
CA GLY A 449 18.79 -15.86 2.36
C GLY A 449 17.38 -15.29 2.36
N VAL A 450 17.17 -14.27 1.54
CA VAL A 450 15.87 -13.64 1.29
C VAL A 450 15.67 -13.45 -0.21
N LEU A 451 14.55 -13.93 -0.73
CA LEU A 451 14.12 -13.72 -2.11
C LEU A 451 13.21 -12.49 -2.22
N LEU A 452 13.59 -11.51 -3.02
CA LEU A 452 12.71 -10.44 -3.50
C LEU A 452 11.93 -10.94 -4.72
N TYR A 453 10.61 -10.85 -4.64
CA TYR A 453 9.70 -11.41 -5.63
C TYR A 453 8.50 -10.48 -5.85
N PRO A 454 7.83 -10.48 -7.01
CA PRO A 454 6.60 -9.70 -7.17
C PRO A 454 5.51 -10.22 -6.21
N ALA A 455 4.88 -9.32 -5.46
CA ALA A 455 3.67 -9.67 -4.69
C ALA A 455 2.46 -9.89 -5.62
N HIS A 456 2.44 -9.19 -6.75
CA HIS A 456 1.40 -9.26 -7.75
C HIS A 456 1.94 -8.72 -9.10
N PRO A 457 1.45 -9.17 -10.27
CA PRO A 457 1.99 -8.73 -11.56
C PRO A 457 1.53 -7.33 -12.01
N THR A 458 0.46 -6.78 -11.45
CA THR A 458 -0.06 -5.44 -11.82
C THR A 458 -0.42 -4.63 -10.58
N SER A 459 -0.59 -3.32 -10.68
CA SER A 459 -1.33 -2.57 -9.65
C SER A 459 -2.81 -3.03 -9.57
N ALA A 460 -3.56 -2.55 -8.58
CA ALA A 460 -4.89 -3.06 -8.27
C ALA A 460 -5.84 -2.99 -9.49
N PRO A 461 -6.40 -4.13 -9.97
CA PRO A 461 -7.32 -4.13 -11.10
C PRO A 461 -8.68 -3.51 -10.75
N TYR A 462 -9.49 -3.21 -11.77
CA TYR A 462 -10.87 -2.75 -11.55
C TYR A 462 -11.74 -3.83 -10.90
N HIS A 463 -12.84 -3.42 -10.28
CA HIS A 463 -13.78 -4.36 -9.73
C HIS A 463 -14.26 -5.37 -10.79
N HIS A 464 -14.31 -6.65 -10.38
CA HIS A 464 -14.65 -7.81 -11.22
C HIS A 464 -13.68 -8.17 -12.37
N GLN A 465 -12.73 -7.30 -12.74
CA GLN A 465 -11.65 -7.63 -13.66
C GLN A 465 -10.81 -8.86 -13.24
N PRO A 466 -10.62 -9.14 -11.93
CA PRO A 466 -10.16 -10.43 -11.44
C PRO A 466 -10.67 -11.70 -12.15
N LEU A 467 -11.91 -11.70 -12.66
CA LEU A 467 -12.48 -12.85 -13.39
C LEU A 467 -11.72 -13.19 -14.69
N THR A 468 -10.99 -12.24 -15.28
CA THR A 468 -10.16 -12.48 -16.48
C THR A 468 -8.68 -12.63 -16.16
N LEU A 469 -8.31 -12.49 -14.88
CA LEU A 469 -6.93 -12.52 -14.36
C LEU A 469 -6.71 -13.66 -13.35
N LEU A 470 -7.49 -14.73 -13.48
CA LEU A 470 -7.75 -15.79 -12.48
C LEU A 470 -6.55 -16.26 -11.65
N PHE A 471 -5.37 -16.41 -12.25
CA PHE A 471 -4.24 -17.07 -11.61
C PHE A 471 -3.17 -16.13 -11.06
N ASN A 472 -3.36 -14.80 -11.11
CA ASN A 472 -2.35 -13.86 -10.63
C ASN A 472 -2.11 -13.96 -9.11
N PHE A 473 -3.06 -14.49 -8.33
CA PHE A 473 -2.85 -14.82 -6.91
C PHE A 473 -1.71 -15.82 -6.70
N ALA A 474 -1.29 -16.58 -7.73
CA ALA A 474 -0.24 -17.58 -7.62
C ALA A 474 1.14 -16.97 -7.28
N TYR A 475 1.36 -15.68 -7.53
CA TYR A 475 2.56 -14.96 -7.08
C TYR A 475 2.70 -14.98 -5.56
N THR A 476 1.57 -15.01 -4.84
CA THR A 476 1.56 -15.12 -3.38
C THR A 476 1.28 -16.55 -2.91
N GLY A 477 0.33 -17.23 -3.55
CA GLY A 477 -0.18 -18.52 -3.08
C GLY A 477 0.86 -19.63 -3.00
N ILE A 478 1.85 -19.63 -3.91
CA ILE A 478 2.91 -20.65 -3.87
C ILE A 478 3.62 -20.71 -2.51
N PHE A 479 3.89 -19.55 -1.90
CA PHE A 479 4.59 -19.50 -0.61
C PHE A 479 3.74 -19.99 0.57
N ASN A 480 2.42 -20.13 0.42
CA ASN A 480 1.56 -20.78 1.42
C ASN A 480 1.80 -22.29 1.43
N VAL A 481 1.78 -22.93 0.26
CA VAL A 481 1.94 -24.39 0.14
C VAL A 481 3.39 -24.84 0.37
N LEU A 482 4.35 -23.92 0.25
CA LEU A 482 5.73 -24.14 0.69
C LEU A 482 5.90 -23.88 2.21
N GLY A 483 5.00 -23.14 2.85
CA GLY A 483 5.07 -22.80 4.29
C GLY A 483 6.05 -21.68 4.66
N LEU A 484 6.61 -21.01 3.65
CA LEU A 484 7.67 -20.00 3.80
C LEU A 484 7.11 -18.64 4.22
N PRO A 485 7.72 -17.91 5.16
CA PRO A 485 7.28 -16.58 5.57
C PRO A 485 7.46 -15.57 4.44
N ALA A 486 6.51 -14.65 4.31
CA ALA A 486 6.53 -13.64 3.25
C ALA A 486 5.95 -12.30 3.72
N THR A 487 6.67 -11.21 3.46
CA THR A 487 6.26 -9.84 3.80
C THR A 487 6.06 -9.02 2.54
N SER A 488 4.86 -8.47 2.34
CA SER A 488 4.56 -7.47 1.32
C SER A 488 5.06 -6.11 1.77
N ILE A 489 5.80 -5.43 0.90
CA ILE A 489 6.50 -4.17 1.18
C ILE A 489 6.10 -3.16 0.10
N PRO A 490 5.41 -2.06 0.44
CA PRO A 490 5.11 -0.98 -0.51
C PRO A 490 6.40 -0.27 -0.93
N MET A 491 6.47 0.11 -2.22
CA MET A 491 7.63 0.78 -2.82
C MET A 491 7.23 2.08 -3.55
N GLY A 492 6.08 2.64 -3.17
CA GLY A 492 5.50 3.83 -3.79
C GLY A 492 4.32 3.55 -4.72
N LEU A 493 4.06 4.49 -5.63
CA LEU A 493 2.93 4.47 -6.55
C LEU A 493 3.36 4.27 -8.01
N ASP A 494 2.47 3.72 -8.82
CA ASP A 494 2.61 3.70 -10.28
C ASP A 494 2.12 5.01 -10.93
N HIS A 495 2.21 5.07 -12.27
CA HIS A 495 1.77 6.21 -13.08
C HIS A 495 0.25 6.47 -13.04
N LYS A 496 -0.56 5.54 -12.51
CA LYS A 496 -2.01 5.69 -12.30
C LYS A 496 -2.33 6.21 -10.90
N GLY A 497 -1.30 6.39 -10.06
CA GLY A 497 -1.42 6.75 -8.66
C GLY A 497 -1.90 5.58 -7.79
N MET A 498 -1.66 4.35 -8.21
CA MET A 498 -1.99 3.13 -7.46
C MET A 498 -0.75 2.55 -6.77
N PRO A 499 -0.89 1.98 -5.56
CA PRO A 499 0.22 1.35 -4.88
C PRO A 499 0.83 0.18 -5.65
N ILE A 500 2.15 0.07 -5.51
CA ILE A 500 2.98 -1.02 -6.00
C ILE A 500 4.06 -1.35 -4.97
N GLY A 501 4.70 -2.49 -5.14
CA GLY A 501 5.67 -3.00 -4.17
C GLY A 501 6.26 -4.33 -4.59
N LEU A 502 6.83 -5.01 -3.62
CA LEU A 502 7.38 -6.37 -3.75
C LEU A 502 7.02 -7.20 -2.53
N GLN A 503 7.33 -8.49 -2.56
CA GLN A 503 7.36 -9.32 -1.35
C GLN A 503 8.76 -9.86 -1.11
N ALA A 504 9.15 -9.90 0.16
CA ALA A 504 10.36 -10.55 0.65
C ALA A 504 9.99 -11.91 1.23
N VAL A 505 10.67 -12.97 0.79
CA VAL A 505 10.42 -14.36 1.21
C VAL A 505 11.70 -14.94 1.81
N ALA A 506 11.62 -15.46 3.03
CA ALA A 506 12.76 -16.14 3.68
C ALA A 506 12.46 -17.63 3.83
N ASN A 507 13.45 -18.38 4.33
CA ASN A 507 13.24 -19.78 4.69
C ASN A 507 12.32 -19.91 5.93
N MET A 508 11.79 -21.10 6.18
CA MET A 508 10.98 -21.36 7.37
C MET A 508 11.69 -20.92 8.65
N HIS A 509 10.93 -20.30 9.56
CA HIS A 509 11.37 -19.77 10.87
C HIS A 509 12.32 -18.57 10.81
N ASN A 510 12.62 -18.07 9.62
CA ASN A 510 13.49 -16.92 9.40
C ASN A 510 12.69 -15.65 9.07
N ASP A 511 11.44 -15.56 9.55
CA ASP A 511 10.51 -14.43 9.40
C ASP A 511 11.19 -13.09 9.70
N ARG A 512 12.01 -13.06 10.75
CA ARG A 512 12.76 -11.89 11.25
C ARG A 512 13.54 -11.15 10.16
N TYR A 513 14.03 -11.82 9.12
CA TYR A 513 14.75 -11.16 8.04
C TYR A 513 13.81 -10.44 7.07
N THR A 514 12.64 -11.01 6.76
CA THR A 514 11.65 -10.33 5.91
C THR A 514 11.05 -9.11 6.61
N LEU A 515 10.93 -9.18 7.94
CA LEU A 515 10.47 -8.07 8.79
C LEU A 515 11.52 -6.96 8.85
N LEU A 516 12.77 -7.31 9.11
CA LEU A 516 13.90 -6.38 9.07
C LEU A 516 14.04 -5.70 7.70
N LEU A 517 13.87 -6.47 6.62
CA LEU A 517 13.96 -5.91 5.28
C LEU A 517 12.84 -4.91 4.98
N ALA A 518 11.63 -5.12 5.53
CA ALA A 518 10.56 -4.13 5.44
C ALA A 518 10.95 -2.80 6.08
N GLU A 519 11.56 -2.81 7.28
CA GLU A 519 12.07 -1.59 7.93
C GLU A 519 13.18 -0.92 7.09
N LEU A 520 14.12 -1.70 6.54
CA LEU A 520 15.21 -1.16 5.73
C LEU A 520 14.69 -0.49 4.45
N LEU A 521 13.75 -1.14 3.76
CA LEU A 521 13.17 -0.62 2.53
C LEU A 521 12.23 0.55 2.79
N GLU A 522 11.47 0.54 3.90
CA GLU A 522 10.66 1.68 4.32
C GLU A 522 11.52 2.93 4.53
N ASN A 523 12.66 2.79 5.21
CA ASN A 523 13.57 3.90 5.47
C ASN A 523 14.16 4.51 4.18
N LYS A 524 14.33 3.71 3.13
CA LYS A 524 14.90 4.16 1.86
C LYS A 524 13.86 4.69 0.87
N PHE A 525 12.79 3.93 0.67
CA PHE A 525 11.82 4.13 -0.40
C PHE A 525 10.52 4.78 0.09
N GLY A 526 10.42 5.04 1.40
CA GLY A 526 9.16 5.30 2.06
C GLY A 526 8.38 4.00 2.28
N GLY A 527 7.30 4.10 3.05
CA GLY A 527 6.41 2.98 3.32
C GLY A 527 5.01 3.30 2.84
N TRP A 528 4.06 3.18 3.76
CA TRP A 528 2.77 3.80 3.58
C TRP A 528 2.95 5.31 3.41
N ALA A 529 2.72 5.78 2.20
CA ALA A 529 2.71 7.19 1.91
C ALA A 529 1.28 7.70 2.12
N PRO A 530 0.99 8.45 3.20
CA PRO A 530 -0.21 9.26 3.20
C PRO A 530 -0.11 10.25 2.04
N ASP A 531 -1.25 10.51 1.42
CA ASP A 531 -1.36 11.25 0.17
C ASP A 531 -0.82 12.69 0.20
N SER A 532 -0.12 13.15 1.24
CA SER A 532 0.17 14.57 1.46
C SER A 532 1.45 15.10 0.77
N LEU A 533 2.39 14.25 0.38
CA LEU A 533 3.59 14.68 -0.35
C LEU A 533 4.01 13.60 -1.36
N PHE A 534 3.97 13.91 -2.65
CA PHE A 534 4.47 13.04 -3.71
C PHE A 534 5.59 13.71 -4.46
N TYR A 535 6.50 12.91 -4.99
CA TYR A 535 7.59 13.39 -5.81
C TYR A 535 7.82 12.44 -6.96
N VAL A 536 8.04 13.01 -8.14
CA VAL A 536 8.28 12.29 -9.38
C VAL A 536 9.58 12.84 -9.96
N PRO A 537 10.68 12.07 -9.92
CA PRO A 537 11.92 12.45 -10.58
C PRO A 537 11.72 12.44 -12.11
N ASP A 538 12.50 13.26 -12.81
CA ASP A 538 12.49 13.34 -14.29
C ASP A 538 11.08 13.40 -14.92
N PHE A 539 10.17 14.12 -14.25
CA PHE A 539 8.79 14.32 -14.70
C PHE A 539 8.69 15.03 -16.06
N VAL A 540 9.66 15.88 -16.34
CA VAL A 540 9.89 16.45 -17.67
C VAL A 540 11.23 15.97 -18.22
N THR A 541 11.33 15.81 -19.53
CA THR A 541 12.62 15.45 -20.16
C THR A 541 13.57 16.66 -20.18
N LYS A 542 14.85 16.41 -20.49
CA LYS A 542 15.84 17.48 -20.67
C LYS A 542 15.45 18.46 -21.78
N ASP A 543 14.86 17.97 -22.86
CA ASP A 543 14.40 18.80 -23.97
C ASP A 543 13.15 19.61 -23.59
N GLU A 544 12.24 19.00 -22.82
CA GLU A 544 11.07 19.70 -22.26
C GLU A 544 11.51 20.81 -21.29
N GLU A 545 12.49 20.56 -20.43
CA GLU A 545 13.08 21.56 -19.53
C GLU A 545 13.67 22.74 -20.31
N ALA A 546 14.48 22.48 -21.34
CA ALA A 546 15.05 23.53 -22.19
C ALA A 546 13.97 24.38 -22.88
N SER A 547 12.93 23.73 -23.41
CA SER A 547 11.79 24.38 -24.04
C SER A 547 10.99 25.25 -23.05
N LEU A 548 10.70 24.73 -21.86
CA LEU A 548 9.98 25.45 -20.80
C LEU A 548 10.78 26.67 -20.33
N LEU A 549 12.08 26.52 -20.07
CA LEU A 549 12.94 27.64 -19.70
C LEU A 549 12.98 28.69 -20.80
N GLY A 550 13.12 28.28 -22.07
CA GLY A 550 13.08 29.19 -23.22
C GLY A 550 11.78 30.00 -23.28
N ARG A 551 10.62 29.37 -23.07
CA ARG A 551 9.31 30.05 -23.04
C ARG A 551 9.15 30.99 -21.84
N VAL A 552 9.62 30.58 -20.66
CA VAL A 552 9.60 31.41 -19.44
C VAL A 552 10.41 32.69 -19.67
N TYR A 553 11.63 32.59 -20.21
CA TYR A 553 12.48 33.76 -20.43
C TYR A 553 12.05 34.62 -21.62
N ALA A 554 11.35 34.04 -22.60
CA ALA A 554 10.76 34.76 -23.73
C ALA A 554 9.44 35.47 -23.40
N ALA A 555 8.95 35.42 -22.14
CA ALA A 555 7.71 36.06 -21.74
C ALA A 555 7.73 37.58 -22.05
N PRO A 556 6.63 38.15 -22.57
CA PRO A 556 6.57 39.56 -22.96
C PRO A 556 6.75 40.48 -21.74
N LYS A 557 7.50 41.57 -21.89
CA LYS A 557 7.66 42.57 -20.82
C LYS A 557 6.40 43.44 -20.71
N PRO A 558 5.88 43.80 -19.51
CA PRO A 558 6.44 43.55 -18.18
C PRO A 558 5.80 42.38 -17.40
N ARG A 559 5.91 41.12 -17.88
CA ARG A 559 5.35 39.94 -17.16
C ARG A 559 6.10 39.55 -15.87
N TRP A 560 7.35 39.98 -15.70
CA TRP A 560 8.11 39.72 -14.48
C TRP A 560 7.78 40.74 -13.40
N THR A 561 7.38 40.24 -12.24
CA THR A 561 7.26 41.03 -11.01
C THR A 561 8.46 40.71 -10.11
N CYS A 562 9.26 41.72 -9.78
CA CYS A 562 10.37 41.59 -8.84
C CYS A 562 9.88 41.76 -7.40
N LEU A 563 10.20 40.81 -6.55
CA LEU A 563 10.03 40.86 -5.10
C LEU A 563 11.40 40.95 -4.44
N SER A 564 11.44 41.15 -3.12
CA SER A 564 12.67 41.41 -2.36
C SER A 564 13.79 40.41 -2.68
N ASN A 565 13.47 39.10 -2.70
CA ASN A 565 14.47 38.03 -2.85
C ASN A 565 14.13 37.03 -3.97
N ARG A 566 13.24 37.37 -4.91
CA ARG A 566 12.93 36.52 -6.08
C ARG A 566 12.15 37.34 -7.12
N ARG A 567 12.01 36.79 -8.33
CA ARG A 567 11.03 37.32 -9.30
C ARG A 567 10.02 36.26 -9.70
N LEU A 568 8.82 36.68 -10.10
CA LEU A 568 7.76 35.78 -10.50
C LEU A 568 6.99 36.23 -11.74
N GLN A 569 6.35 35.29 -12.41
CA GLN A 569 5.32 35.51 -13.44
C GLN A 569 4.03 34.83 -13.02
N ASN A 570 2.90 35.46 -13.32
CA ASN A 570 1.58 34.92 -13.01
C ASN A 570 0.81 34.61 -14.31
N TRP A 571 0.31 33.38 -14.43
CA TRP A 571 -0.44 32.87 -15.57
C TRP A 571 -1.77 32.24 -15.14
N GLY A 572 -2.82 32.43 -15.93
CA GLY A 572 -4.18 31.92 -15.66
C GLY A 572 -5.11 32.91 -14.94
N GLY A 573 -4.57 34.05 -14.52
CA GLY A 573 -5.34 35.14 -13.92
C GLY A 573 -4.73 35.70 -12.64
N LEU A 574 -5.30 36.80 -12.14
CA LEU A 574 -4.87 37.43 -10.89
C LEU A 574 -5.73 36.96 -9.70
N PRO A 575 -5.12 36.34 -8.68
CA PRO A 575 -5.80 35.97 -7.45
C PRO A 575 -6.31 37.22 -6.68
N HIS A 576 -7.56 37.19 -6.20
CA HIS A 576 -8.19 38.26 -5.41
C HIS A 576 -8.95 37.65 -4.21
N PRO A 577 -9.16 38.37 -3.08
CA PRO A 577 -9.86 37.82 -1.91
C PRO A 577 -11.26 37.25 -2.17
N LYS A 578 -11.93 37.68 -3.26
CA LYS A 578 -13.27 37.20 -3.66
C LYS A 578 -13.25 36.08 -4.72
N GLY A 579 -12.07 35.61 -5.14
CA GLY A 579 -11.91 34.65 -6.25
C GLY A 579 -10.79 35.07 -7.20
N MET A 580 -10.60 34.38 -8.31
CA MET A 580 -9.60 34.77 -9.33
C MET A 580 -10.29 35.40 -10.55
N VAL A 581 -9.74 36.53 -11.03
CA VAL A 581 -10.09 37.04 -12.36
C VAL A 581 -9.33 36.23 -13.38
N SER A 582 -10.01 35.34 -14.11
CA SER A 582 -9.33 34.37 -14.99
C SER A 582 -8.85 35.00 -16.30
N GLU A 583 -7.64 34.61 -16.69
CA GLU A 583 -7.06 34.81 -18.01
C GLU A 583 -6.82 33.44 -18.66
N PRO A 584 -6.88 33.32 -20.01
CA PRO A 584 -6.46 32.10 -20.68
C PRO A 584 -5.01 31.76 -20.36
N LEU A 585 -4.76 30.46 -20.11
CA LEU A 585 -3.40 29.95 -19.99
C LEU A 585 -2.77 29.87 -21.40
N PRO A 586 -1.47 30.13 -21.53
CA PRO A 586 -0.80 30.04 -22.82
C PRO A 586 -0.61 28.57 -23.23
N ASP A 587 -0.69 28.29 -24.54
CA ASP A 587 -0.64 26.93 -25.13
C ASP A 587 0.55 26.09 -24.65
N TRP A 588 1.71 26.73 -24.41
CA TRP A 588 2.92 26.04 -23.97
C TRP A 588 2.83 25.48 -22.54
N LEU A 589 1.89 25.95 -21.71
CA LEU A 589 1.60 25.41 -20.38
C LEU A 589 0.52 24.33 -20.41
N GLU A 590 -0.35 24.28 -21.43
CA GLU A 590 -1.51 23.38 -21.44
C GLU A 590 -1.12 21.92 -21.32
N ARG A 591 -0.12 21.46 -22.11
CA ARG A 591 0.35 20.08 -22.05
C ARG A 591 0.87 19.67 -20.67
N LEU A 592 1.56 20.59 -19.98
CA LEU A 592 2.08 20.34 -18.64
C LEU A 592 0.94 20.26 -17.62
N ILE A 593 -0.03 21.16 -17.73
CA ILE A 593 -1.23 21.19 -16.87
C ILE A 593 -2.06 19.93 -17.07
N ASP A 594 -2.25 19.48 -18.30
CA ASP A 594 -3.01 18.26 -18.60
C ASP A 594 -2.30 17.02 -18.07
N ARG A 595 -0.96 16.98 -18.16
CA ARG A 595 -0.15 15.90 -17.55
C ARG A 595 -0.34 15.88 -16.03
N VAL A 596 -0.30 17.04 -15.38
CA VAL A 596 -0.51 17.17 -13.93
C VAL A 596 -1.95 16.83 -13.53
N ALA A 597 -2.94 17.29 -14.31
CA ALA A 597 -4.36 16.97 -14.10
C ALA A 597 -4.61 15.46 -14.26
N GLY A 598 -3.92 14.81 -15.20
CA GLY A 598 -3.99 13.37 -15.44
C GLY A 598 -3.55 12.50 -14.26
N LEU A 599 -2.79 13.06 -13.31
CA LEU A 599 -2.45 12.38 -12.05
C LEU A 599 -3.68 12.18 -11.15
N GLY A 600 -4.75 12.95 -11.36
CA GLY A 600 -6.02 12.80 -10.66
C GLY A 600 -6.02 13.28 -9.21
N LEU A 601 -5.09 14.17 -8.84
CA LEU A 601 -4.94 14.72 -7.49
C LEU A 601 -5.66 16.07 -7.27
N PHE A 602 -6.07 16.73 -8.35
CA PHE A 602 -6.92 17.92 -8.31
C PHE A 602 -8.38 17.52 -8.60
N SER A 603 -9.34 18.17 -7.93
CA SER A 603 -10.78 17.96 -8.16
C SER A 603 -11.27 18.38 -9.55
N GLY A 604 -10.41 19.08 -10.32
CA GLY A 604 -10.62 19.42 -11.72
C GLY A 604 -9.32 19.90 -12.38
N ARG A 605 -9.39 20.34 -13.63
CA ARG A 605 -8.22 20.88 -14.36
C ARG A 605 -7.65 22.09 -13.60
N PRO A 606 -6.34 22.11 -13.24
CA PRO A 606 -5.69 23.30 -12.71
C PRO A 606 -5.82 24.48 -13.68
N ASN A 607 -5.94 25.69 -13.14
CA ASN A 607 -6.25 26.89 -13.91
C ASN A 607 -5.33 28.08 -13.57
N HIS A 608 -4.29 27.84 -12.78
CA HIS A 608 -3.35 28.87 -12.32
C HIS A 608 -1.93 28.32 -12.30
N VAL A 609 -0.96 29.10 -12.82
CA VAL A 609 0.46 28.77 -12.77
C VAL A 609 1.26 29.98 -12.33
N LEU A 610 2.01 29.82 -11.24
CA LEU A 610 2.97 30.80 -10.75
C LEU A 610 4.38 30.33 -11.07
N VAL A 611 5.07 31.07 -11.93
CA VAL A 611 6.48 30.83 -12.24
C VAL A 611 7.32 31.65 -11.26
N ASN A 612 8.18 31.01 -10.47
CA ASN A 612 9.14 31.70 -9.61
C ASN A 612 10.56 31.41 -10.09
N GLU A 613 11.41 32.42 -10.10
CA GLU A 613 12.86 32.28 -10.28
C GLU A 613 13.59 32.64 -8.99
N TYR A 614 14.51 31.75 -8.60
CA TYR A 614 15.42 31.93 -7.50
C TYR A 614 16.85 31.84 -8.01
N LEU A 615 17.63 32.90 -7.80
CA LEU A 615 19.09 32.88 -7.97
C LEU A 615 19.74 32.15 -6.79
N SER A 616 21.05 31.88 -6.91
CA SER A 616 21.83 31.42 -5.76
C SER A 616 21.69 32.41 -4.60
N ARG A 617 21.57 31.92 -3.36
CA ARG A 617 21.25 32.67 -2.12
C ARG A 617 19.81 33.12 -1.94
N GLN A 618 18.95 33.01 -2.95
CA GLN A 618 17.56 33.44 -2.82
C GLN A 618 16.66 32.35 -2.20
N GLY A 619 15.57 32.80 -1.58
CA GLY A 619 14.67 31.95 -0.82
C GLY A 619 13.30 32.59 -0.59
N ILE A 620 12.46 31.88 0.17
CA ILE A 620 11.16 32.35 0.63
C ILE A 620 10.92 31.85 2.06
N MET A 621 10.54 32.77 2.94
CA MET A 621 10.23 32.46 4.34
C MET A 621 9.09 31.43 4.43
N PRO A 622 9.05 30.60 5.49
CA PRO A 622 7.97 29.65 5.68
C PRO A 622 6.59 30.30 5.67
N HIS A 623 5.68 29.78 4.85
CA HIS A 623 4.35 30.34 4.63
C HIS A 623 3.31 29.26 4.30
N HIS A 624 2.04 29.67 4.25
CA HIS A 624 0.95 28.92 3.62
C HIS A 624 0.53 29.61 2.33
N ASP A 625 0.05 28.84 1.36
CA ASP A 625 -0.43 29.35 0.08
C ASP A 625 -1.76 30.14 0.18
N GLY A 626 -2.48 30.00 1.31
CA GLY A 626 -3.74 30.69 1.58
C GLY A 626 -4.99 29.93 1.12
N SER A 627 -6.16 30.29 1.65
CA SER A 627 -7.43 29.57 1.47
C SER A 627 -8.11 29.74 0.11
N LEU A 628 -7.50 30.49 -0.81
CA LEU A 628 -8.05 30.76 -2.14
C LEU A 628 -7.92 29.54 -3.07
N TYR A 629 -6.89 28.74 -2.86
CA TYR A 629 -6.58 27.57 -3.66
C TYR A 629 -7.24 26.31 -3.09
N GLU A 630 -7.51 25.35 -3.96
CA GLU A 630 -7.74 23.97 -3.52
C GLU A 630 -6.51 23.46 -2.73
N PRO A 631 -6.66 22.62 -1.70
CA PRO A 631 -5.56 22.20 -0.82
C PRO A 631 -4.58 21.18 -1.46
N THR A 632 -4.16 21.48 -2.68
CA THR A 632 -3.23 20.70 -3.52
C THR A 632 -2.40 21.68 -4.35
N VAL A 633 -1.09 21.49 -4.35
CA VAL A 633 -0.16 22.23 -5.21
C VAL A 633 0.82 21.29 -5.89
N ALA A 634 1.04 21.49 -7.17
CA ALA A 634 2.03 20.80 -7.97
C ALA A 634 3.16 21.78 -8.31
N THR A 635 4.41 21.42 -8.08
CA THR A 635 5.56 22.27 -8.40
C THR A 635 6.56 21.49 -9.26
N VAL A 636 6.74 21.92 -10.50
CA VAL A 636 7.79 21.40 -11.38
C VAL A 636 9.04 22.25 -11.18
N SER A 637 10.17 21.61 -10.89
CA SER A 637 11.46 22.28 -10.66
C SER A 637 12.33 22.19 -11.91
N LEU A 638 12.93 23.30 -12.34
CA LEU A 638 13.77 23.40 -13.54
C LEU A 638 15.10 24.11 -13.22
N GLY A 639 16.14 23.76 -13.98
CA GLY A 639 17.44 24.43 -13.99
C GLY A 639 18.36 24.02 -12.83
N SER A 640 17.91 24.18 -11.58
CA SER A 640 18.69 23.81 -10.40
C SER A 640 17.83 23.16 -9.32
N HIS A 641 18.50 22.50 -8.37
CA HIS A 641 17.84 21.85 -7.24
C HIS A 641 17.43 22.87 -6.17
N THR A 642 16.61 22.45 -5.22
CA THR A 642 16.43 23.19 -3.96
C THR A 642 16.01 22.25 -2.84
N LEU A 643 16.05 22.76 -1.60
CA LEU A 643 15.41 22.15 -0.45
C LEU A 643 14.12 22.91 -0.13
N LEU A 644 12.99 22.20 -0.21
CA LEU A 644 11.71 22.67 0.28
C LEU A 644 11.57 22.26 1.75
N ASP A 645 11.74 23.23 2.64
CA ASP A 645 11.72 23.05 4.08
C ASP A 645 10.29 23.15 4.62
N PHE A 646 9.91 22.28 5.54
CA PHE A 646 8.60 22.26 6.18
C PHE A 646 8.70 22.57 7.69
N TYR A 647 7.67 23.21 8.22
CA TYR A 647 7.62 23.69 9.59
C TYR A 647 6.22 23.53 10.20
N SER A 648 6.17 23.22 11.49
CA SER A 648 4.95 23.26 12.29
C SER A 648 4.37 24.69 12.36
N PRO A 649 3.03 24.85 12.46
CA PRO A 649 2.38 26.15 12.51
C PRO A 649 2.81 26.95 13.76
N VAL A 650 2.60 28.26 13.71
CA VAL A 650 2.82 29.14 14.87
C VAL A 650 1.67 28.92 15.87
N PRO A 651 1.94 28.66 17.17
CA PRO A 651 0.87 28.48 18.17
C PRO A 651 -0.01 29.73 18.30
N ALA A 652 -1.33 29.54 18.36
CA ALA A 652 -2.30 30.64 18.35
C ALA A 652 -2.37 31.46 19.66
N ASP A 653 -1.84 30.94 20.77
CA ASP A 653 -2.00 31.52 22.12
C ASP A 653 -0.76 32.25 22.68
N SER A 654 0.05 32.87 21.84
CA SER A 654 1.16 33.71 22.33
C SER A 654 0.80 35.19 22.37
N GLY A 655 0.05 35.57 23.41
CA GLY A 655 0.05 36.94 23.89
C GLY A 655 1.48 37.38 24.21
N SER A 656 1.91 38.42 23.51
CA SER A 656 3.04 39.36 23.70
C SER A 656 4.40 38.95 24.31
N GLU A 657 4.66 37.75 24.85
CA GLU A 657 6.02 37.40 25.32
C GLU A 657 6.37 35.89 25.29
N ALA A 658 5.42 34.99 24.92
CA ALA A 658 5.66 33.55 24.78
C ALA A 658 5.74 33.04 23.30
N GLY A 659 5.78 33.95 22.32
CA GLY A 659 5.71 33.64 20.87
C GLY A 659 7.00 33.14 20.21
N SER A 660 8.00 32.73 20.98
CA SER A 660 9.37 32.48 20.51
C SER A 660 9.66 30.98 20.28
N ALA A 661 8.79 30.26 19.58
CA ALA A 661 9.25 28.99 18.98
C ALA A 661 10.16 29.33 17.79
N SER A 662 11.48 29.22 17.99
CA SER A 662 12.47 29.50 16.95
C SER A 662 12.18 28.69 15.68
N LEU A 663 12.55 29.22 14.50
CA LEU A 663 12.34 28.52 13.23
C LEU A 663 12.90 27.09 13.28
N ALA A 664 14.02 26.90 13.99
CA ALA A 664 14.67 25.61 14.21
C ALA A 664 13.88 24.65 15.10
N SER A 665 13.10 25.15 16.08
CA SER A 665 12.25 24.30 16.92
C SER A 665 10.99 23.84 16.20
N ARG A 666 10.51 24.62 15.22
CA ARG A 666 9.34 24.29 14.39
C ARG A 666 9.68 23.48 13.14
N TYR A 667 10.94 23.38 12.75
CA TYR A 667 11.38 22.64 11.56
C TYR A 667 11.06 21.14 11.68
N ILE A 668 10.32 20.59 10.70
CA ILE A 668 9.90 19.18 10.69
C ILE A 668 10.69 18.32 9.72
N GLY A 669 11.27 18.92 8.67
CA GLY A 669 12.00 18.21 7.63
C GLY A 669 12.03 18.98 6.32
N SER A 670 12.71 18.42 5.31
CA SER A 670 12.78 19.02 3.97
C SER A 670 12.65 17.94 2.89
N ALA A 671 12.17 18.35 1.72
CA ALA A 671 12.23 17.56 0.49
C ALA A 671 13.28 18.16 -0.46
N VAL A 672 14.15 17.30 -1.00
CA VAL A 672 15.08 17.70 -2.07
C VAL A 672 14.33 17.70 -3.40
N LEU A 673 14.32 18.83 -4.08
CA LEU A 673 13.67 18.96 -5.39
C LEU A 673 14.75 19.04 -6.46
N GLN A 674 14.97 17.95 -7.20
CA GLN A 674 15.92 17.95 -8.31
C GLN A 674 15.39 18.72 -9.53
N PRO A 675 16.26 19.21 -10.43
CA PRO A 675 15.82 19.67 -11.75
C PRO A 675 14.99 18.59 -12.44
N ARG A 676 14.02 19.02 -13.25
CA ARG A 676 13.05 18.19 -13.98
C ARG A 676 12.06 17.40 -13.13
N SER A 677 12.11 17.51 -11.80
CA SER A 677 11.19 16.82 -10.91
C SER A 677 9.85 17.53 -10.79
N LEU A 678 8.83 16.77 -10.40
CA LEU A 678 7.54 17.27 -9.91
C LEU A 678 7.43 16.93 -8.42
N VAL A 679 7.09 17.91 -7.60
CA VAL A 679 6.59 17.68 -6.23
C VAL A 679 5.13 18.07 -6.13
N LEU A 680 4.32 17.23 -5.48
CA LEU A 680 2.93 17.49 -5.17
C LEU A 680 2.77 17.55 -3.67
N VAL A 681 2.20 18.63 -3.16
CA VAL A 681 1.91 18.82 -1.73
C VAL A 681 0.40 18.95 -1.58
N THR A 682 -0.21 18.12 -0.74
CA THR A 682 -1.64 18.15 -0.41
C THR A 682 -1.86 17.68 1.03
N GLY A 683 -3.12 17.55 1.47
CA GLY A 683 -3.46 17.10 2.83
C GLY A 683 -2.77 17.92 3.92
N LEU A 684 -2.34 17.25 5.00
CA LEU A 684 -1.66 17.91 6.14
C LEU A 684 -0.44 18.72 5.73
N MET A 685 0.35 18.24 4.77
CA MET A 685 1.54 18.95 4.29
C MET A 685 1.20 20.27 3.62
N TYR A 686 -0.01 20.40 3.06
CA TYR A 686 -0.51 21.66 2.51
C TYR A 686 -1.26 22.50 3.55
N THR A 687 -2.18 21.88 4.29
CA THR A 687 -3.16 22.58 5.13
C THR A 687 -2.63 22.99 6.49
N ARG A 688 -1.70 22.21 7.07
CA ARG A 688 -1.21 22.40 8.45
C ARG A 688 0.23 22.87 8.51
N TYR A 689 1.11 22.32 7.68
CA TYR A 689 2.52 22.64 7.72
C TYR A 689 2.85 23.85 6.84
N MET A 690 3.69 24.74 7.35
CA MET A 690 4.24 25.86 6.59
C MET A 690 5.40 25.32 5.74
N HIS A 691 5.63 25.89 4.56
CA HIS A 691 6.76 25.52 3.71
C HIS A 691 7.56 26.74 3.25
N GLY A 692 8.86 26.56 3.06
CA GLY A 692 9.77 27.64 2.67
C GLY A 692 11.03 27.13 1.99
N ILE A 693 11.83 28.05 1.48
CA ILE A 693 13.15 27.78 0.88
C ILE A 693 14.14 28.70 1.57
N ALA A 694 15.10 28.14 2.31
CA ALA A 694 16.11 28.95 2.98
C ALA A 694 17.05 29.68 1.99
N GLU A 695 17.52 30.86 2.40
CA GLU A 695 18.50 31.67 1.67
C GLU A 695 19.92 31.13 1.87
N ARG A 696 20.46 30.43 0.86
CA ARG A 696 21.82 29.85 0.90
C ARG A 696 22.39 29.59 -0.49
N CYS A 697 23.72 29.50 -0.58
CA CYS A 697 24.44 29.17 -1.81
C CYS A 697 24.46 27.68 -2.12
N SER A 698 24.41 26.84 -1.08
CA SER A 698 24.54 25.40 -1.19
C SER A 698 23.70 24.71 -0.11
N ASP A 699 23.27 23.50 -0.42
CA ASP A 699 22.54 22.61 0.48
C ASP A 699 23.49 21.49 0.94
N ARG A 700 23.67 21.34 2.26
CA ARG A 700 24.41 20.20 2.84
C ARG A 700 23.40 19.13 3.27
N LEU A 701 23.44 17.99 2.61
CA LEU A 701 22.62 16.82 2.93
C LEU A 701 23.42 15.93 3.88
N VAL A 702 22.99 15.89 5.15
CA VAL A 702 23.59 15.05 6.19
C VAL A 702 22.71 13.83 6.37
N VAL A 703 23.19 12.65 5.96
CA VAL A 703 22.51 11.37 6.19
C VAL A 703 23.07 10.77 7.48
N GLY A 704 22.32 10.78 8.58
CA GLY A 704 22.85 10.32 9.88
C GLY A 704 21.80 9.68 10.80
N ARG A 705 22.14 8.50 11.36
CA ARG A 705 21.31 7.65 12.24
C ARG A 705 20.79 8.29 13.55
N ARG A 706 21.13 9.55 13.88
CA ARG A 706 20.87 10.13 15.22
C ARG A 706 20.24 11.53 15.26
N ARG A 707 19.87 12.15 14.14
CA ARG A 707 19.04 13.37 14.17
C ARG A 707 17.82 13.18 13.27
N ARG A 708 16.65 13.04 13.90
CA ARG A 708 15.30 12.94 13.28
C ARG A 708 14.87 14.20 12.50
N ARG A 709 15.80 14.92 11.86
CA ARG A 709 15.54 16.16 11.14
C ARG A 709 16.48 16.23 9.94
N VAL A 710 15.90 16.15 8.73
CA VAL A 710 16.42 16.48 7.38
C VAL A 710 16.34 15.32 6.38
N ALA A 711 15.73 15.65 5.23
CA ALA A 711 15.63 14.95 3.94
C ALA A 711 14.74 13.69 3.85
N VAL A 712 13.45 13.89 3.54
CA VAL A 712 12.74 12.90 2.72
C VAL A 712 13.32 13.02 1.31
N VAL A 713 14.33 12.20 1.02
CA VAL A 713 14.83 12.01 -0.35
C VAL A 713 13.80 11.14 -1.06
N LEU A 714 12.77 11.78 -1.61
CA LEU A 714 11.90 11.07 -2.54
C LEU A 714 12.68 10.90 -3.84
N ASP A 715 13.03 9.65 -4.14
CA ASP A 715 13.51 9.06 -5.40
C ASP A 715 14.56 9.85 -6.24
N GLY A 716 15.77 9.29 -6.41
CA GLY A 716 16.69 9.69 -7.49
C GLY A 716 18.03 10.34 -7.13
N CYS A 717 18.32 10.61 -5.85
CA CYS A 717 19.71 10.86 -5.41
C CYS A 717 20.20 9.68 -4.59
N SER A 718 20.99 8.80 -5.20
CA SER A 718 21.87 7.87 -4.49
C SER A 718 22.96 8.69 -3.77
N VAL A 719 22.66 9.17 -2.57
CA VAL A 719 23.69 9.67 -1.66
C VAL A 719 24.12 8.47 -0.83
N ALA A 720 25.36 8.02 -1.05
CA ALA A 720 25.97 6.94 -0.28
C ALA A 720 25.84 7.25 1.22
N ALA A 721 25.50 6.23 2.01
CA ALA A 721 25.01 6.36 3.39
C ALA A 721 25.98 6.98 4.41
N ASP A 722 27.18 7.42 4.02
CA ASP A 722 28.21 7.96 4.90
C ASP A 722 28.91 9.25 4.38
N ALA A 723 28.37 9.92 3.35
CA ALA A 723 28.96 11.14 2.81
C ALA A 723 28.06 12.38 3.02
N ASP A 724 28.63 13.43 3.62
CA ASP A 724 28.07 14.77 3.57
C ASP A 724 28.06 15.25 2.11
N LEU A 725 26.90 15.23 1.46
CA LEU A 725 26.77 15.74 0.10
C LEU A 725 26.46 17.23 0.15
N THR A 726 27.36 18.05 -0.41
CA THR A 726 27.11 19.48 -0.61
C THR A 726 26.69 19.71 -2.06
N LEU A 727 25.51 20.29 -2.26
CA LEU A 727 24.97 20.62 -3.57
C LEU A 727 24.95 22.14 -3.75
N ASP A 728 25.62 22.64 -4.78
CA ASP A 728 25.64 24.08 -5.09
C ASP A 728 24.38 24.51 -5.83
N ARG A 729 23.73 25.58 -5.34
CA ARG A 729 22.53 26.14 -5.96
C ARG A 729 22.91 27.03 -7.12
N GLY A 730 22.42 26.66 -8.30
CA GLY A 730 22.35 27.53 -9.48
C GLY A 730 21.02 28.27 -9.54
N THR A 731 20.72 28.87 -10.70
CA THR A 731 19.41 29.48 -10.95
C THR A 731 18.34 28.40 -11.07
N ARG A 732 17.33 28.47 -10.18
CA ARG A 732 16.18 27.58 -10.20
C ARG A 732 14.95 28.32 -10.68
N VAL A 733 14.22 27.71 -11.60
CA VAL A 733 12.87 28.14 -11.99
C VAL A 733 11.87 27.09 -11.52
N SER A 734 10.75 27.51 -10.95
CA SER A 734 9.68 26.60 -10.56
C SER A 734 8.34 27.01 -11.15
N LEU A 735 7.63 26.04 -11.72
CA LEU A 735 6.26 26.20 -12.20
C LEU A 735 5.32 25.62 -11.15
N THR A 736 4.73 26.49 -10.33
CA THR A 736 3.78 26.14 -9.28
C THR A 736 2.36 26.16 -9.85
N ILE A 737 1.80 24.99 -10.10
CA ILE A 737 0.51 24.73 -10.72
C ILE A 737 -0.55 24.49 -9.63
N ARG A 738 -1.63 25.27 -9.70
CA ARG A 738 -2.71 25.28 -8.69
C ARG A 738 -4.08 25.35 -9.34
N ARG A 739 -5.11 25.02 -8.54
CA ARG A 739 -6.51 25.18 -8.92
C ARG A 739 -7.19 26.20 -8.00
N VAL A 740 -7.80 27.20 -8.61
CA VAL A 740 -8.69 28.15 -7.95
C VAL A 740 -10.14 27.77 -8.27
N PRO A 741 -10.94 27.29 -7.29
CA PRO A 741 -12.32 26.88 -7.55
C PRO A 741 -13.26 28.04 -7.88
N LYS A 742 -13.09 29.20 -7.24
CA LYS A 742 -13.94 30.39 -7.41
C LYS A 742 -13.33 31.34 -8.42
N VAL A 743 -13.89 31.36 -9.63
CA VAL A 743 -13.42 32.21 -10.74
C VAL A 743 -14.48 33.26 -11.09
N ALA A 744 -14.10 34.54 -11.09
CA ALA A 744 -14.92 35.62 -11.62
C ALA A 744 -14.58 35.81 -13.11
N LEU A 745 -15.62 35.87 -13.97
CA LEU A 745 -15.45 36.18 -15.38
C LEU A 745 -15.07 37.66 -15.53
N GLY A 746 -13.93 37.96 -16.14
CA GLY A 746 -13.51 39.33 -16.40
C GLY A 746 -14.48 40.08 -17.32
N LEU A 747 -14.70 41.38 -17.03
CA LEU A 747 -15.58 42.29 -17.78
C LEU A 747 -15.29 42.37 -19.29
N SER A 748 -14.13 41.94 -19.76
CA SER A 748 -13.76 41.91 -21.18
C SER A 748 -14.60 40.94 -22.03
N LYS A 749 -15.20 39.90 -21.43
CA LYS A 749 -16.12 38.99 -22.15
C LYS A 749 -17.53 39.56 -22.37
N LEU A 750 -17.92 40.63 -21.67
CA LEU A 750 -19.23 41.27 -21.89
C LEU A 750 -19.24 42.19 -23.12
N LEU A 751 -18.06 42.67 -23.56
CA LEU A 751 -17.93 43.64 -24.66
C LEU A 751 -17.58 43.02 -26.02
N MET A 752 -17.22 41.74 -26.07
CA MET A 752 -16.96 41.00 -27.32
C MET A 752 -18.15 40.17 -27.83
N LYS A 753 -19.33 40.31 -27.22
CA LYS A 753 -20.60 39.82 -27.74
C LYS A 753 -21.53 41.00 -28.06
N ARG A 754 -21.16 41.80 -29.07
CA ARG A 754 -22.10 42.57 -29.89
C ARG A 754 -21.65 42.51 -31.33
#